data_AF-F4NUU2-F1
#
_entry.id   AF-F4NUU2-F1
#
_cell.length_a   1.000
_cell.length_b   1.000
_cell.length_c   1.000
_cell.angle_alpha   90.00
_cell.angle_beta   90.00
_cell.angle_gamma   90.00
#
_symmetry.space_group_name_H-M   'P 1'
#
loop_
_entity.id
_entity.type
_entity.pdbx_description
1 polymer ?
#
loop_
_entity_poly.entity_id
_entity_poly.type
_entity_poly.pdbx_seq_one_letter_code
_entity_poly.pdbx_strand_id
1 'polypeptide(L)'
;MQQYSSNMERKSELEPLLANEDAFKVVHAYKTRKSCSSRVFPIMGALALVLTAILAVSLIWQPALHSTDAGANEIYKEISKVESVRLPAGIAPSRYNLDIVTKLSTATFSGSVAIDIHVDTPTQFIAIHQLELSIGAITLDALTAAPDLTKPFDPKTLSTDTKYEVDHIANITQFQYLEIYFKQTIEPGYYNLKVDFAGKLQDTLEGFYRSSYTNKHTGKKEYLATTQMEPVHARKAFPCFDEPEFKAIFVISITTESEYHAISNMPATSVKTLPSGLVKYNFAPTLRMSSYLIAYIVSNFESIEAKTKNGVIVRVFTQRQSTDLGKYALEVAVKVMEYFQATYAIPFPLPKCDLIAIPDFQAGAMENWGLITFRDTALLYDPKVSSQGNKQGVASTIAHELAHQWFGNLVTMKWWSDLWLNEGFAEFMTYKGTHAAEPEWKMLEQFLPGELMRAENADESIFTHPIAIPVKNPEEIQEIFDDISYGKGSAVLRMLEGYLETKFGQNYFFTHLTSYLNSHSYGNADTSQLWQALQNPGSPDIAAFMSTWTDQPGFPLVTVSFPSTDDSTKKSSFQVTQKRYIFSGLVDPLSTVPEKLIPPVLNVPKDPSTQTWAIPLTFALFSNHTGKVKRVSDPTVFEFFTHGPIQVDLATQIPKDTIVLANYGKSGVYRVQYDERTLHYLLEWLRADINVFSAVERAGLLSDVFSFTYSGQLSDVTIALEFMKLMEHEESTIVWGTAIREFRTLKKAFAHHPSYGLIQQFEQNVIHKMVKSIGWVETSKDTSQHHMRALLRGLLLQEAVRSGHKKTIATALDYFKLLMEGKKDKVDVTADALTAILVAGVMYGDEANYEWVLQQHLNSTFAPEKSRYLFALASSPVSYLQMRTLDLTLTDKIRKQDITSLVENVASSTPVGHLTAWIFLMDNWAAIAKWKDYNMTGLGAIIQDIIGKFTNSYLVSEAQRLFVDRKDPDLIVPDNIMVAVFKGLETSRQLVKWQGMVKADVAAWLRKELDIFDASAQKE
;
A
#
# COMPACT_ATOMS: atom_id res chain seq x y z
N MET A 1 -34.21 20.09 -24.64
CA MET A 1 -34.51 18.77 -25.23
C MET A 1 -34.15 18.67 -26.73
N GLN A 2 -34.58 19.59 -27.61
CA GLN A 2 -34.16 19.55 -29.04
C GLN A 2 -32.66 19.82 -29.28
N GLN A 3 -32.00 20.61 -28.43
CA GLN A 3 -30.55 20.84 -28.48
C GLN A 3 -29.71 19.64 -27.95
N TYR A 4 -30.36 18.68 -27.26
CA TYR A 4 -29.74 17.44 -26.79
C TYR A 4 -29.78 16.34 -27.86
N SER A 5 -30.78 16.36 -28.76
CA SER A 5 -30.85 15.47 -29.93
C SER A 5 -29.79 15.83 -30.97
N SER A 6 -29.54 17.13 -31.20
CA SER A 6 -28.54 17.59 -32.16
C SER A 6 -27.09 17.27 -31.76
N ASN A 7 -26.81 17.07 -30.47
CA ASN A 7 -25.49 16.65 -29.98
C ASN A 7 -25.31 15.11 -29.96
N MET A 8 -26.40 14.32 -30.02
CA MET A 8 -26.31 12.88 -30.27
C MET A 8 -26.19 12.57 -31.76
N GLU A 9 -26.91 13.28 -32.62
CA GLU A 9 -26.83 13.09 -34.09
C GLU A 9 -25.51 13.58 -34.68
N ARG A 10 -24.90 14.65 -34.14
CA ARG A 10 -23.51 15.02 -34.50
C ARG A 10 -22.44 14.08 -33.94
N LYS A 11 -22.79 13.20 -32.99
CA LYS A 11 -21.89 12.13 -32.50
C LYS A 11 -21.95 10.87 -33.35
N SER A 12 -23.01 10.66 -34.15
CA SER A 12 -23.10 9.52 -35.07
C SER A 12 -22.46 9.75 -36.44
N GLU A 13 -22.09 10.98 -36.80
CA GLU A 13 -21.36 11.30 -38.04
C GLU A 13 -19.83 11.32 -37.87
N LEU A 14 -19.31 11.00 -36.68
CA LEU A 14 -17.88 10.99 -36.35
C LEU A 14 -17.27 9.59 -36.20
N GLU A 15 -17.88 8.54 -36.75
CA GLU A 15 -17.18 7.29 -37.06
C GLU A 15 -17.42 6.96 -38.53
N PRO A 16 -16.39 7.17 -39.39
CA PRO A 16 -15.19 6.33 -39.35
C PRO A 16 -13.87 7.12 -39.46
N LEU A 17 -13.68 8.20 -38.69
CA LEU A 17 -12.51 9.09 -38.83
C LEU A 17 -11.46 9.07 -37.71
N LEU A 18 -11.47 8.06 -36.83
CA LEU A 18 -10.35 7.83 -35.91
C LEU A 18 -9.91 6.37 -35.97
N ALA A 19 -9.26 6.02 -37.09
CA ALA A 19 -8.34 4.91 -37.10
C ALA A 19 -7.18 5.20 -36.14
N ASN A 20 -6.72 4.16 -35.46
CA ASN A 20 -5.78 4.09 -34.33
C ASN A 20 -4.51 4.98 -34.33
N GLU A 21 -4.19 5.73 -35.39
CA GLU A 21 -3.08 6.69 -35.43
C GLU A 21 -3.48 8.14 -35.07
N ASP A 22 -4.73 8.54 -35.32
CA ASP A 22 -5.06 9.97 -35.35
C ASP A 22 -5.31 10.57 -33.96
N ALA A 23 -5.74 9.79 -32.97
CA ALA A 23 -5.80 10.25 -31.58
C ALA A 23 -4.40 10.61 -31.04
N PHE A 24 -3.38 9.83 -31.42
CA PHE A 24 -1.99 10.13 -31.09
C PHE A 24 -1.50 11.36 -31.86
N LYS A 25 -1.84 11.52 -33.14
CA LYS A 25 -1.52 12.75 -33.92
C LYS A 25 -2.23 13.99 -33.40
N VAL A 26 -3.44 13.88 -32.85
CA VAL A 26 -4.20 15.00 -32.25
C VAL A 26 -3.53 15.46 -30.95
N VAL A 27 -3.03 14.56 -30.11
CA VAL A 27 -2.26 14.96 -28.92
C VAL A 27 -0.84 15.39 -29.29
N HIS A 28 -0.22 14.77 -30.30
CA HIS A 28 1.08 15.19 -30.83
C HIS A 28 1.01 16.54 -31.58
N ALA A 29 -0.13 16.91 -32.16
CA ALA A 29 -0.37 18.25 -32.73
C ALA A 29 -0.39 19.35 -31.66
N TYR A 30 -0.52 18.98 -30.38
CA TYR A 30 -0.32 19.90 -29.26
C TYR A 30 1.17 20.28 -29.09
N LYS A 31 2.09 19.38 -29.45
CA LYS A 31 3.55 19.60 -29.49
C LYS A 31 3.93 20.73 -30.46
N THR A 32 3.22 20.84 -31.59
CA THR A 32 3.41 21.91 -32.60
C THR A 32 2.74 23.24 -32.21
N ARG A 33 1.76 23.27 -31.29
CA ARG A 33 1.17 24.52 -30.80
C ARG A 33 2.01 25.19 -29.71
N LYS A 34 2.69 24.43 -28.83
CA LYS A 34 3.65 25.01 -27.85
C LYS A 34 4.95 25.50 -28.50
N SER A 35 5.34 24.99 -29.68
CA SER A 35 6.52 25.50 -30.42
C SER A 35 6.22 26.70 -31.33
N CYS A 36 4.95 27.09 -31.49
CA CYS A 36 4.54 28.22 -32.35
C CYS A 36 4.25 29.54 -31.62
N SER A 37 4.37 29.63 -30.30
CA SER A 37 4.19 30.90 -29.57
C SER A 37 5.49 31.64 -29.25
N SER A 38 6.64 31.21 -29.76
CA SER A 38 7.95 31.82 -29.48
C SER A 38 8.67 32.37 -30.71
N ARG A 39 7.98 33.04 -31.65
CA ARG A 39 8.67 33.76 -32.76
C ARG A 39 7.94 35.00 -33.26
N VAL A 40 8.08 36.13 -32.57
CA VAL A 40 8.13 37.51 -33.14
C VAL A 40 8.85 38.39 -32.09
N PHE A 41 10.15 38.71 -32.18
CA PHE A 41 10.72 39.85 -32.90
C PHE A 41 12.27 39.70 -32.93
N PRO A 42 12.95 40.01 -34.05
CA PRO A 42 14.37 40.33 -34.04
C PRO A 42 14.55 41.86 -33.89
N ILE A 43 15.63 42.32 -33.24
CA ILE A 43 16.46 43.48 -33.64
C ILE A 43 17.52 43.75 -32.55
N MET A 44 18.75 43.94 -33.05
CA MET A 44 19.99 44.40 -32.40
C MET A 44 20.82 43.38 -31.61
N GLY A 45 21.70 42.71 -32.36
CA GLY A 45 23.04 42.42 -31.89
C GLY A 45 23.83 43.73 -31.71
N ALA A 46 24.35 43.92 -30.50
CA ALA A 46 25.57 44.65 -30.16
C ALA A 46 25.59 44.83 -28.63
N LEU A 47 26.02 43.80 -27.87
CA LEU A 47 26.54 43.94 -26.49
C LEU A 47 27.10 42.60 -25.95
N ALA A 48 27.77 41.85 -26.82
CA ALA A 48 28.65 40.76 -26.39
C ALA A 48 30.06 41.31 -26.19
N LEU A 49 30.27 42.11 -25.13
CA LEU A 49 31.61 42.52 -24.66
C LEU A 49 31.65 43.23 -23.28
N VAL A 50 30.64 43.06 -22.41
CA VAL A 50 30.64 43.68 -21.05
C VAL A 50 30.33 42.68 -19.92
N LEU A 51 30.11 41.39 -20.21
CA LEU A 51 29.75 40.36 -19.22
C LEU A 51 30.94 39.52 -18.69
N THR A 52 32.16 40.06 -18.76
CA THR A 52 33.36 39.50 -18.10
C THR A 52 33.86 40.35 -16.93
N ALA A 53 33.10 41.34 -16.45
CA ALA A 53 33.50 42.23 -15.36
C ALA A 53 32.45 42.43 -14.25
N ILE A 54 31.50 41.50 -14.07
CA ILE A 54 30.55 41.48 -12.93
C ILE A 54 30.58 40.10 -12.26
N LEU A 55 31.78 39.63 -11.94
CA LEU A 55 32.03 38.45 -11.07
C LEU A 55 33.17 38.73 -10.07
N ALA A 56 33.47 40.01 -9.83
CA ALA A 56 34.60 40.43 -9.00
C ALA A 56 34.26 41.64 -8.10
N VAL A 57 33.04 41.75 -7.55
CA VAL A 57 32.75 42.60 -6.37
C VAL A 57 31.54 42.02 -5.61
N SER A 58 31.75 40.91 -4.90
CA SER A 58 30.87 40.50 -3.79
C SER A 58 31.68 39.88 -2.63
N LEU A 59 32.94 40.29 -2.53
CA LEU A 59 33.76 40.16 -1.34
C LEU A 59 33.72 41.51 -0.62
N ILE A 60 33.66 41.44 0.71
CA ILE A 60 33.64 42.51 1.72
C ILE A 60 32.21 42.84 2.22
N TRP A 61 32.05 42.67 3.55
CA TRP A 61 30.87 42.80 4.43
C TRP A 61 30.17 41.49 4.85
N GLN A 62 30.90 40.65 5.60
CA GLN A 62 30.32 39.85 6.69
C GLN A 62 30.85 40.38 8.03
N PRO A 63 30.00 40.63 9.05
CA PRO A 63 30.47 40.99 10.38
C PRO A 63 30.99 39.74 11.10
N ALA A 64 32.11 39.93 11.79
CA ALA A 64 32.85 38.92 12.52
C ALA A 64 32.03 38.24 13.62
N LEU A 65 31.89 36.92 13.54
CA LEU A 65 31.70 36.05 14.70
C LEU A 65 33.00 35.25 14.85
N HIS A 66 33.78 35.60 15.87
CA HIS A 66 34.95 34.82 16.29
C HIS A 66 34.48 33.45 16.79
N SER A 67 34.67 32.40 15.99
CA SER A 67 34.82 31.05 16.49
C SER A 67 36.30 30.79 16.71
N THR A 68 36.69 30.52 17.94
CA THR A 68 38.01 29.99 18.28
C THR A 68 38.18 28.62 17.62
N ASP A 69 39.23 28.51 16.79
CA ASP A 69 39.73 27.26 16.20
C ASP A 69 39.92 26.16 17.25
N ALA A 70 39.23 25.04 17.04
CA ALA A 70 39.64 23.72 17.50
C ALA A 70 38.98 22.64 16.61
N GLY A 71 39.77 22.10 15.66
CA GLY A 71 39.59 20.77 15.06
C GLY A 71 38.47 20.61 14.02
N ALA A 72 38.66 21.10 12.80
CA ALA A 72 37.92 20.61 11.63
C ALA A 72 38.68 19.44 11.00
N ASN A 73 38.18 18.21 11.16
CA ASN A 73 38.78 17.00 10.57
C ASN A 73 38.64 17.00 9.04
N GLU A 74 39.74 16.83 8.32
CA GLU A 74 39.77 16.63 6.87
C GLU A 74 39.10 15.30 6.48
N ILE A 75 38.15 15.35 5.54
CA ILE A 75 37.45 14.17 5.01
C ILE A 75 38.25 13.61 3.83
N TYR A 76 38.90 12.47 4.02
CA TYR A 76 39.57 11.74 2.94
C TYR A 76 38.54 10.90 2.14
N LYS A 77 38.67 10.88 0.81
CA LYS A 77 37.99 9.89 -0.06
C LYS A 77 38.85 8.63 -0.12
N GLU A 78 38.82 7.81 0.92
CA GLU A 78 39.45 6.48 0.90
C GLU A 78 38.50 5.41 0.34
N ILE A 79 39.09 4.31 -0.15
CA ILE A 79 38.37 3.10 -0.54
C ILE A 79 37.95 2.37 0.74
N SER A 80 36.64 2.18 0.92
CA SER A 80 36.05 1.43 2.04
C SER A 80 36.77 0.10 2.28
N LYS A 81 37.07 -0.23 3.54
CA LYS A 81 37.55 -1.58 3.90
C LYS A 81 36.41 -2.61 3.97
N VAL A 82 35.16 -2.12 3.95
CA VAL A 82 33.95 -2.95 3.93
C VAL A 82 33.48 -3.12 2.49
N GLU A 83 33.26 -4.37 2.07
CA GLU A 83 32.77 -4.75 0.72
C GLU A 83 31.26 -5.04 0.68
N SER A 84 30.54 -4.76 1.78
CA SER A 84 29.13 -5.13 1.99
C SER A 84 28.27 -3.94 2.43
N VAL A 85 26.99 -3.96 2.05
CA VAL A 85 25.94 -3.04 2.54
C VAL A 85 25.53 -3.36 4.00
N ARG A 86 25.90 -4.54 4.51
CA ARG A 86 25.73 -4.91 5.91
C ARG A 86 26.91 -4.41 6.74
N LEU A 87 26.64 -3.91 7.93
CA LEU A 87 27.67 -3.50 8.88
C LEU A 87 28.59 -4.68 9.24
N PRO A 88 29.89 -4.42 9.52
CA PRO A 88 30.81 -5.45 9.97
C PRO A 88 30.31 -6.14 11.24
N ALA A 89 30.42 -7.47 11.27
CA ALA A 89 30.16 -8.24 12.49
C ALA A 89 31.20 -7.95 13.58
N GLY A 90 30.86 -8.28 14.83
CA GLY A 90 31.78 -8.17 15.97
C GLY A 90 31.71 -6.85 16.73
N ILE A 91 30.83 -5.93 16.34
CA ILE A 91 30.50 -4.72 17.12
C ILE A 91 28.99 -4.60 17.25
N ALA A 92 28.48 -4.51 18.48
CA ALA A 92 27.05 -4.43 18.74
C ALA A 92 26.71 -3.30 19.73
N PRO A 93 25.68 -2.48 19.47
CA PRO A 93 25.22 -1.48 20.42
C PRO A 93 24.34 -2.11 21.51
N SER A 94 24.32 -1.47 22.68
CA SER A 94 23.51 -1.88 23.83
C SER A 94 22.63 -0.75 24.38
N ARG A 95 23.14 0.49 24.37
CA ARG A 95 22.41 1.69 24.80
C ARG A 95 22.83 2.91 24.00
N TYR A 96 21.86 3.76 23.66
CA TYR A 96 22.05 5.07 23.04
C TYR A 96 21.58 6.17 24.01
N ASN A 97 22.42 7.18 24.24
CA ASN A 97 22.04 8.41 24.92
C ASN A 97 22.01 9.53 23.87
N LEU A 98 20.82 9.99 23.52
CA LEU A 98 20.56 10.93 22.42
C LEU A 98 20.07 12.27 22.98
N ASP A 99 20.84 13.34 22.80
CA ASP A 99 20.47 14.71 23.17
C ASP A 99 20.36 15.56 21.90
N ILE A 100 19.15 16.03 21.60
CA ILE A 100 18.85 16.78 20.37
C ILE A 100 18.33 18.16 20.75
N VAL A 101 18.84 19.17 20.06
CA VAL A 101 18.33 20.53 20.06
C VAL A 101 17.65 20.78 18.72
N THR A 102 16.35 21.06 18.73
CA THR A 102 15.54 21.31 17.55
C THR A 102 15.08 22.76 17.52
N LYS A 103 15.34 23.45 16.41
CA LYS A 103 14.86 24.81 16.15
C LYS A 103 13.97 24.81 14.91
N LEU A 104 12.67 25.01 15.12
CA LEU A 104 11.70 25.08 14.04
C LEU A 104 11.79 26.40 13.29
N SER A 105 12.15 27.48 13.99
CA SER A 105 12.33 28.81 13.38
C SER A 105 13.40 28.83 12.28
N THR A 106 14.44 28.00 12.38
CA THR A 106 15.51 27.86 11.37
C THR A 106 15.48 26.54 10.59
N ALA A 107 14.52 25.65 10.84
CA ALA A 107 14.44 24.30 10.26
C ALA A 107 15.74 23.50 10.40
N THR A 108 16.35 23.52 11.58
CA THR A 108 17.63 22.85 11.87
C THR A 108 17.57 22.05 13.16
N PHE A 109 18.43 21.04 13.25
CA PHE A 109 18.70 20.34 14.50
C PHE A 109 20.20 20.09 14.67
N SER A 110 20.61 19.95 15.92
CA SER A 110 21.96 19.52 16.30
C SER A 110 21.85 18.61 17.50
N GLY A 111 22.79 17.69 17.68
CA GLY A 111 22.74 16.79 18.81
C GLY A 111 24.06 16.08 19.07
N SER A 112 24.01 15.25 20.09
CA SER A 112 25.09 14.33 20.45
C SER A 112 24.47 12.96 20.72
N VAL A 113 25.12 11.92 20.22
CA VAL A 113 24.76 10.54 20.51
C VAL A 113 25.94 9.84 21.18
N ALA A 114 25.72 9.26 22.35
CA ALA A 114 26.69 8.40 23.02
C ALA A 114 26.18 6.96 23.04
N ILE A 115 26.94 6.05 22.43
CA ILE A 115 26.56 4.67 22.15
C ILE A 115 27.44 3.75 22.98
N ASP A 116 26.83 2.98 23.88
CA ASP A 116 27.51 1.89 24.57
C ASP A 116 27.60 0.69 23.61
N ILE A 117 28.81 0.33 23.20
CA ILE A 117 29.10 -0.74 22.25
C ILE A 117 29.91 -1.86 22.90
N HIS A 118 29.70 -3.08 22.45
CA HIS A 118 30.56 -4.23 22.72
C HIS A 118 31.36 -4.56 21.47
N VAL A 119 32.66 -4.81 21.65
CA VAL A 119 33.60 -5.20 20.60
C VAL A 119 34.08 -6.62 20.90
N ASP A 120 33.87 -7.55 19.97
CA ASP A 120 34.18 -8.98 20.14
C ASP A 120 35.60 -9.33 19.71
N THR A 121 36.11 -8.65 18.68
CA THR A 121 37.41 -8.93 18.07
C THR A 121 38.25 -7.66 17.94
N PRO A 122 39.60 -7.75 18.05
CA PRO A 122 40.46 -6.59 17.87
C PRO A 122 40.23 -5.91 16.51
N THR A 123 40.02 -4.60 16.52
CA THR A 123 39.79 -3.79 15.31
C THR A 123 40.47 -2.43 15.42
N GLN A 124 40.69 -1.77 14.29
CA GLN A 124 41.20 -0.39 14.25
C GLN A 124 40.16 0.61 13.74
N PHE A 125 38.94 0.15 13.46
CA PHE A 125 37.87 1.02 13.01
C PHE A 125 36.50 0.56 13.50
N ILE A 126 35.57 1.51 13.55
CA ILE A 126 34.15 1.30 13.80
C ILE A 126 33.39 1.85 12.60
N ALA A 127 32.45 1.07 12.06
CA ALA A 127 31.52 1.51 11.03
C ALA A 127 30.11 1.68 11.62
N ILE A 128 29.48 2.80 11.34
CA ILE A 128 28.06 3.08 11.66
C ILE A 128 27.40 3.72 10.44
N HIS A 129 26.06 3.72 10.38
CA HIS A 129 25.32 4.39 9.33
C HIS A 129 25.19 5.90 9.61
N GLN A 130 25.32 6.72 8.58
CA GLN A 130 24.92 8.13 8.58
C GLN A 130 24.54 8.56 7.16
N LEU A 131 23.54 9.44 7.04
CA LEU A 131 23.19 10.07 5.77
C LEU A 131 22.79 11.53 5.98
N GLU A 132 23.36 12.43 5.18
CA GLU A 132 23.01 13.87 5.16
C GLU A 132 23.24 14.64 6.48
N LEU A 133 24.05 14.09 7.40
CA LEU A 133 24.46 14.76 8.62
C LEU A 133 25.85 15.40 8.48
N SER A 134 26.02 16.53 9.14
CA SER A 134 27.34 17.11 9.42
C SER A 134 27.88 16.51 10.71
N ILE A 135 29.01 15.82 10.63
CA ILE A 135 29.64 15.14 11.77
C ILE A 135 30.60 16.10 12.47
N GLY A 136 30.45 16.20 13.79
CA GLY A 136 31.27 17.01 14.70
C GLY A 136 32.32 16.17 15.43
N ALA A 137 32.53 16.47 16.71
CA ALA A 137 33.50 15.76 17.54
C ALA A 137 33.12 14.29 17.73
N ILE A 138 34.13 13.42 17.75
CA ILE A 138 34.00 11.99 18.01
C ILE A 138 34.94 11.61 19.14
N THR A 139 34.45 10.88 20.14
CA THR A 139 35.28 10.27 21.19
C THR A 139 34.94 8.81 21.36
N LEU A 140 35.95 8.01 21.69
CA LEU A 140 35.79 6.62 22.09
C LEU A 140 36.48 6.42 23.43
N ASP A 141 35.70 6.04 24.43
CA ASP A 141 36.17 5.85 25.80
C ASP A 141 35.88 4.41 26.23
N ALA A 142 36.89 3.69 26.75
CA ALA A 142 36.68 2.34 27.28
C ALA A 142 35.81 2.39 28.54
N LEU A 143 34.96 1.38 28.73
CA LEU A 143 34.17 1.20 29.95
C LEU A 143 34.90 0.27 30.92
N THR A 144 34.85 0.58 32.21
CA THR A 144 35.51 -0.21 33.27
C THR A 144 34.84 -1.57 33.50
N ALA A 145 33.59 -1.74 33.06
CA ALA A 145 32.82 -2.98 33.11
C ALA A 145 31.70 -2.97 32.07
N ALA A 146 31.03 -4.11 31.89
CA ALA A 146 29.81 -4.19 31.10
C ALA A 146 28.75 -3.18 31.61
N PRO A 147 28.03 -2.47 30.72
CA PRO A 147 27.04 -1.48 31.14
C PRO A 147 25.84 -2.15 31.84
N ASP A 148 25.48 -1.64 33.02
CA ASP A 148 24.21 -2.00 33.67
C ASP A 148 23.06 -1.26 32.96
N LEU A 149 22.39 -1.99 32.07
CA LEU A 149 21.30 -1.49 31.24
C LEU A 149 20.02 -1.16 32.03
N THR A 150 19.94 -1.54 33.32
CA THR A 150 18.81 -1.19 34.19
C THR A 150 18.94 0.20 34.82
N LYS A 151 20.12 0.82 34.71
CA LYS A 151 20.44 2.12 35.29
C LYS A 151 20.74 3.15 34.18
N PRO A 152 20.60 4.45 34.47
CA PRO A 152 21.13 5.50 33.60
C PRO A 152 22.64 5.35 33.39
N PHE A 153 23.16 5.90 32.28
CA PHE A 153 24.60 5.99 32.06
C PHE A 153 25.27 6.80 33.19
N ASP A 154 26.36 6.29 33.76
CA ASP A 154 27.17 6.98 34.76
C ASP A 154 28.56 7.28 34.15
N PRO A 155 28.90 8.56 33.91
CA PRO A 155 30.22 8.93 33.38
C PRO A 155 31.42 8.40 34.17
N LYS A 156 31.23 8.02 35.45
CA LYS A 156 32.28 7.37 36.26
C LYS A 156 32.65 5.98 35.79
N THR A 157 31.86 5.36 34.92
CA THR A 157 32.20 4.05 34.33
C THR A 157 33.18 4.18 33.16
N LEU A 158 33.47 5.40 32.69
CA LEU A 158 34.50 5.64 31.69
C LEU A 158 35.88 5.43 32.31
N SER A 159 36.72 4.64 31.64
CA SER A 159 38.12 4.43 32.00
C SER A 159 38.93 5.71 31.74
N THR A 160 39.77 6.07 32.70
CA THR A 160 40.73 7.17 32.54
C THR A 160 42.07 6.72 31.97
N ASP A 161 42.27 5.41 31.86
CA ASP A 161 43.59 4.79 31.65
C ASP A 161 43.95 4.64 30.16
N THR A 162 42.96 4.74 29.27
CA THR A 162 43.17 4.55 27.83
C THR A 162 42.37 5.57 27.05
N LYS A 163 43.06 6.36 26.23
CA LYS A 163 42.44 7.30 25.29
C LYS A 163 42.59 6.76 23.88
N TYR A 164 41.48 6.70 23.15
CA TYR A 164 41.46 6.36 21.74
C TYR A 164 41.42 7.65 20.94
N GLU A 165 42.48 7.86 20.15
CA GLU A 165 42.55 9.00 19.25
C GLU A 165 42.01 8.60 17.89
N VAL A 166 41.02 9.36 17.41
CA VAL A 166 40.56 9.27 16.02
C VAL A 166 41.72 9.66 15.12
N ASP A 167 42.08 8.76 14.21
CA ASP A 167 43.08 9.02 13.18
C ASP A 167 42.45 9.82 12.04
N HIS A 168 41.39 9.28 11.44
CA HIS A 168 40.59 9.95 10.43
C HIS A 168 39.18 9.35 10.35
N ILE A 169 38.30 9.98 9.58
CA ILE A 169 36.96 9.47 9.26
C ILE A 169 36.78 9.36 7.75
N ALA A 170 36.02 8.37 7.30
CA ALA A 170 35.64 8.21 5.91
C ALA A 170 34.11 8.11 5.78
N ASN A 171 33.54 9.01 4.95
CA ASN A 171 32.12 8.93 4.58
C ASN A 171 31.99 8.06 3.34
N ILE A 172 31.49 6.83 3.50
CA ILE A 172 31.33 5.88 2.42
C ILE A 172 29.92 6.01 1.84
N THR A 173 29.76 6.90 0.86
CA THR A 173 28.44 7.24 0.29
C THR A 173 27.73 6.06 -0.36
N GLN A 174 28.49 5.10 -0.92
CA GLN A 174 27.93 3.90 -1.56
C GLN A 174 27.15 3.02 -0.57
N PHE A 175 27.61 2.93 0.68
CA PHE A 175 26.99 2.10 1.72
C PHE A 175 26.31 2.94 2.82
N GLN A 176 26.35 4.27 2.69
CA GLN A 176 25.83 5.22 3.67
C GLN A 176 26.47 5.03 5.07
N TYR A 177 27.79 4.76 5.09
CA TYR A 177 28.57 4.60 6.32
C TYR A 177 29.34 5.86 6.70
N LEU A 178 29.58 5.97 7.99
CA LEU A 178 30.71 6.66 8.60
C LEU A 178 31.66 5.60 9.16
N GLU A 179 32.83 5.45 8.55
CA GLU A 179 33.95 4.67 9.10
C GLU A 179 34.82 5.59 9.95
N ILE A 180 35.09 5.18 11.19
CA ILE A 180 35.87 5.93 12.18
C ILE A 180 37.13 5.11 12.47
N TYR A 181 38.28 5.59 12.02
CA TYR A 181 39.57 4.94 12.20
C TYR A 181 40.28 5.48 13.44
N PHE A 182 40.91 4.59 14.20
CA PHE A 182 41.62 4.92 15.43
C PHE A 182 43.11 4.60 15.30
N LYS A 183 43.95 5.43 15.93
CA LYS A 183 45.41 5.20 15.95
C LYS A 183 45.78 3.96 16.76
N GLN A 184 44.98 3.65 17.77
CA GLN A 184 45.14 2.50 18.64
C GLN A 184 44.24 1.36 18.18
N THR A 185 44.70 0.11 18.36
CA THR A 185 43.83 -1.06 18.24
C THR A 185 42.82 -1.05 19.39
N ILE A 186 41.55 -1.20 19.03
CA ILE A 186 40.43 -1.40 19.94
C ILE A 186 40.40 -2.89 20.28
N GLU A 187 40.69 -3.22 21.52
CA GLU A 187 40.69 -4.60 22.02
C GLU A 187 39.25 -5.06 22.36
N PRO A 188 38.98 -6.37 22.46
CA PRO A 188 37.69 -6.86 22.89
C PRO A 188 37.26 -6.28 24.24
N GLY A 189 36.04 -5.76 24.32
CA GLY A 189 35.56 -5.06 25.52
C GLY A 189 34.36 -4.16 25.28
N TYR A 190 34.06 -3.33 26.27
CA TYR A 190 32.94 -2.40 26.25
C TYR A 190 33.44 -0.97 26.11
N TYR A 191 32.78 -0.17 25.28
CA TYR A 191 33.18 1.19 24.97
C TYR A 191 31.97 2.11 24.89
N ASN A 192 32.20 3.41 25.06
CA ASN A 192 31.25 4.46 24.76
C ASN A 192 31.75 5.26 23.55
N LEU A 193 31.05 5.15 22.42
CA LEU A 193 31.30 5.94 21.22
C LEU A 193 30.40 7.17 21.24
N LYS A 194 30.98 8.35 21.37
CA LYS A 194 30.24 9.61 21.31
C LYS A 194 30.47 10.31 19.98
N VAL A 195 29.38 10.78 19.36
CA VAL A 195 29.40 11.51 18.08
C VAL A 195 28.50 12.73 18.19
N ASP A 196 29.06 13.91 17.96
CA ASP A 196 28.30 15.15 17.79
C ASP A 196 27.87 15.29 16.32
N PHE A 197 26.67 15.80 16.06
CA PHE A 197 26.14 15.93 14.71
C PHE A 197 25.19 17.12 14.54
N ALA A 198 24.98 17.55 13.30
CA ALA A 198 23.98 18.55 12.94
C ALA A 198 23.32 18.22 11.60
N GLY A 199 22.07 18.63 11.44
CA GLY A 199 21.27 18.39 10.24
C GLY A 199 20.21 19.46 10.01
N LYS A 200 19.52 19.34 8.87
CA LYS A 200 18.39 20.20 8.49
C LYS A 200 17.11 19.40 8.51
N LEU A 201 16.03 20.03 8.97
CA LEU A 201 14.69 19.48 8.83
C LEU A 201 14.25 19.67 7.39
N GLN A 202 14.44 18.63 6.57
CA GLN A 202 14.07 18.65 5.16
C GLN A 202 12.56 18.47 4.98
N ASP A 203 12.06 18.69 3.76
CA ASP A 203 10.67 18.46 3.39
C ASP A 203 10.56 17.16 2.53
N THR A 204 11.27 16.09 2.92
CA THR A 204 11.43 14.82 2.18
C THR A 204 10.56 13.66 2.69
N LEU A 205 9.83 13.84 3.80
CA LEU A 205 8.97 12.83 4.46
C LEU A 205 9.70 11.65 5.13
N GLU A 206 11.04 11.66 5.16
CA GLU A 206 11.90 10.62 5.73
C GLU A 206 12.92 11.22 6.72
N GLY A 207 13.45 10.41 7.63
CA GLY A 207 14.43 10.83 8.62
C GLY A 207 13.80 11.74 9.67
N PHE A 208 14.53 12.79 10.10
CA PHE A 208 13.97 13.86 10.94
C PHE A 208 13.65 15.07 10.07
N TYR A 209 12.36 15.25 9.78
CA TYR A 209 11.88 16.16 8.74
C TYR A 209 10.87 17.17 9.30
N ARG A 210 10.55 18.18 8.48
CA ARG A 210 9.56 19.22 8.82
C ARG A 210 8.24 18.94 8.11
N SER A 211 7.14 19.09 8.84
CA SER A 211 5.78 19.11 8.27
C SER A 211 5.12 20.46 8.55
N SER A 212 4.04 20.77 7.83
CA SER A 212 3.29 22.00 8.02
C SER A 212 1.79 21.88 7.76
N TYR A 213 1.03 22.78 8.37
CA TYR A 213 -0.40 22.91 8.18
C TYR A 213 -0.82 24.38 8.21
N THR A 214 -2.01 24.66 7.68
CA THR A 214 -2.63 26.00 7.78
C THR A 214 -3.58 25.99 8.97
N ASN A 215 -3.32 26.84 9.95
CA ASN A 215 -4.21 27.01 11.10
C ASN A 215 -5.54 27.61 10.62
N LYS A 216 -6.64 26.87 10.85
CA LYS A 216 -7.98 27.23 10.35
C LYS A 216 -8.50 28.57 10.90
N HIS A 217 -8.05 28.98 12.08
CA HIS A 217 -8.54 30.19 12.74
C HIS A 217 -7.69 31.42 12.43
N THR A 218 -6.37 31.24 12.26
CA THR A 218 -5.46 32.37 12.01
C THR A 218 -5.09 32.53 10.54
N GLY A 219 -5.31 31.50 9.71
CA GLY A 219 -4.86 31.42 8.32
C GLY A 219 -3.34 31.32 8.16
N LYS A 220 -2.59 31.24 9.26
CA LYS A 220 -1.12 31.17 9.22
C LYS A 220 -0.63 29.74 9.03
N LYS A 221 0.50 29.61 8.34
CA LYS A 221 1.23 28.36 8.21
C LYS A 221 1.98 28.07 9.51
N GLU A 222 1.71 26.91 10.10
CA GLU A 222 2.38 26.41 11.30
C GLU A 222 3.23 25.19 10.95
N TYR A 223 4.34 25.03 11.68
CA TYR A 223 5.33 23.99 11.45
C TYR A 223 5.44 23.05 12.64
N LEU A 224 5.82 21.82 12.34
CA LEU A 224 6.21 20.79 13.29
C LEU A 224 7.43 20.03 12.74
N ALA A 225 8.18 19.39 13.62
CA ALA A 225 9.24 18.45 13.25
C ALA A 225 8.81 17.05 13.69
N THR A 226 9.02 16.05 12.83
CA THR A 226 8.59 14.67 13.07
C THR A 226 9.57 13.70 12.42
N THR A 227 9.47 12.43 12.79
CA THR A 227 10.37 11.37 12.34
C THR A 227 9.65 10.32 11.53
N GLN A 228 10.29 9.80 10.47
CA GLN A 228 9.94 8.57 9.78
C GLN A 228 11.25 7.82 9.50
N MET A 229 11.51 6.72 10.22
CA MET A 229 12.82 6.08 10.21
C MET A 229 12.84 4.72 9.49
N GLU A 230 11.69 4.10 9.27
CA GLU A 230 11.61 2.87 8.46
C GLU A 230 11.76 3.16 6.97
N PRO A 231 12.51 2.32 6.21
CA PRO A 231 13.30 1.16 6.69
C PRO A 231 14.69 1.52 7.20
N VAL A 232 15.36 2.50 6.59
CA VAL A 232 16.79 2.79 6.82
C VAL A 232 17.06 4.29 6.92
N HIS A 233 16.18 5.01 7.61
CA HIS A 233 16.22 6.46 7.70
C HIS A 233 16.52 7.00 9.10
N ALA A 234 16.75 6.15 10.11
CA ALA A 234 17.27 6.61 11.39
C ALA A 234 18.65 7.28 11.22
N ARG A 235 19.45 6.76 10.27
CA ARG A 235 20.74 7.33 9.84
C ARG A 235 20.66 8.76 9.30
N LYS A 236 19.47 9.26 8.91
CA LYS A 236 19.24 10.66 8.51
C LYS A 236 18.97 11.59 9.70
N ALA A 237 18.76 11.03 10.89
CA ALA A 237 18.42 11.77 12.10
C ALA A 237 19.58 11.79 13.11
N PHE A 238 20.34 10.69 13.23
CA PHE A 238 21.56 10.60 14.03
C PHE A 238 22.44 9.42 13.53
N PRO A 239 23.76 9.45 13.74
CA PRO A 239 24.62 8.32 13.38
C PRO A 239 24.36 7.09 14.25
N CYS A 240 24.14 5.90 13.65
CA CYS A 240 23.76 4.70 14.41
C CYS A 240 24.00 3.37 13.67
N PHE A 241 23.86 2.25 14.39
CA PHE A 241 23.81 0.92 13.80
C PHE A 241 22.41 0.66 13.24
N ASP A 242 22.13 1.25 12.07
CA ASP A 242 20.79 1.28 11.46
C ASP A 242 20.40 -0.01 10.72
N GLU A 243 20.39 -1.14 11.44
CA GLU A 243 19.84 -2.43 10.99
C GLU A 243 18.91 -3.01 12.07
N PRO A 244 17.82 -3.70 11.70
CA PRO A 244 16.80 -4.14 12.66
C PRO A 244 17.30 -5.12 13.73
N GLU A 245 18.36 -5.90 13.45
CA GLU A 245 18.97 -6.82 14.41
C GLU A 245 19.73 -6.12 15.55
N PHE A 246 20.18 -4.88 15.36
CA PHE A 246 20.93 -4.13 16.36
C PHE A 246 20.02 -3.43 17.38
N LYS A 247 19.17 -4.22 18.05
CA LYS A 247 18.28 -3.68 19.09
C LYS A 247 19.07 -3.17 20.29
N ALA A 248 18.69 -1.99 20.79
CA ALA A 248 19.30 -1.34 21.95
C ALA A 248 18.26 -0.59 22.80
N ILE A 249 18.68 -0.10 23.97
CA ILE A 249 17.90 0.84 24.78
C ILE A 249 18.19 2.27 24.32
N PHE A 250 17.18 3.12 24.20
CA PHE A 250 17.32 4.53 23.83
C PHE A 250 16.92 5.43 25.00
N VAL A 251 17.79 6.36 25.34
CA VAL A 251 17.56 7.42 26.32
C VAL A 251 17.56 8.74 25.56
N ILE A 252 16.39 9.33 25.38
CA ILE A 252 16.18 10.47 24.49
C ILE A 252 15.94 11.74 25.32
N SER A 253 16.56 12.84 24.91
CA SER A 253 16.21 14.17 25.37
C SER A 253 16.12 15.16 24.20
N ILE A 254 15.09 16.00 24.22
CA ILE A 254 14.80 16.97 23.17
C ILE A 254 14.71 18.36 23.80
N THR A 255 15.49 19.30 23.27
CA THR A 255 15.44 20.72 23.63
C THR A 255 14.84 21.52 22.49
N THR A 256 13.80 22.31 22.76
CA THR A 256 13.10 23.08 21.72
C THR A 256 12.59 24.43 22.21
N GLU A 257 12.03 25.23 21.31
CA GLU A 257 11.47 26.56 21.57
C GLU A 257 10.22 26.46 22.46
N SER A 258 10.01 27.41 23.37
CA SER A 258 9.00 27.31 24.45
C SER A 258 7.54 27.27 24.01
N GLU A 259 7.27 27.59 22.75
CA GLU A 259 5.93 27.50 22.13
C GLU A 259 5.56 26.08 21.68
N TYR A 260 6.53 25.17 21.65
CA TYR A 260 6.38 23.77 21.28
C TYR A 260 6.59 22.85 22.49
N HIS A 261 6.08 21.62 22.34
CA HIS A 261 6.40 20.51 23.24
C HIS A 261 6.94 19.35 22.44
N ALA A 262 7.71 18.50 23.11
CA ALA A 262 8.26 17.28 22.55
C ALA A 262 7.55 16.05 23.11
N ILE A 263 7.23 15.10 22.25
CA ILE A 263 6.82 13.74 22.61
C ILE A 263 7.75 12.72 21.94
N SER A 264 7.89 11.54 22.54
CA SER A 264 8.73 10.45 22.03
C SER A 264 8.12 9.10 22.41
N ASN A 265 8.77 7.98 22.09
CA ASN A 265 8.37 6.60 22.40
C ASN A 265 7.90 6.42 23.86
N MET A 266 8.65 7.02 24.80
CA MET A 266 8.43 6.89 26.24
C MET A 266 7.86 8.19 26.86
N PRO A 267 7.23 8.13 28.06
CA PRO A 267 6.79 9.34 28.76
C PRO A 267 7.96 10.23 29.19
N ALA A 268 7.72 11.54 29.25
CA ALA A 268 8.69 12.49 29.79
C ALA A 268 8.84 12.31 31.30
N THR A 269 10.08 12.16 31.78
CA THR A 269 10.43 12.09 33.21
C THR A 269 10.69 13.46 33.80
N SER A 270 11.10 14.43 32.98
CA SER A 270 11.22 15.83 33.40
C SER A 270 11.12 16.79 32.23
N VAL A 271 10.55 17.97 32.50
CA VAL A 271 10.46 19.12 31.58
C VAL A 271 11.04 20.33 32.29
N LYS A 272 12.04 20.99 31.70
CA LYS A 272 12.75 22.12 32.33
C LYS A 272 13.00 23.24 31.33
N THR A 273 12.64 24.47 31.72
CA THR A 273 13.08 25.67 31.00
C THR A 273 14.54 25.95 31.33
N LEU A 274 15.39 26.06 30.30
CA LEU A 274 16.81 26.35 30.40
C LEU A 274 17.04 27.87 30.53
N PRO A 275 18.22 28.32 31.01
CA PRO A 275 18.56 29.75 31.06
C PRO A 275 18.49 30.46 29.70
N SER A 276 18.61 29.72 28.59
CA SER A 276 18.45 30.23 27.24
C SER A 276 17.00 30.52 26.83
N GLY A 277 16.01 30.14 27.65
CA GLY A 277 14.58 30.21 27.33
C GLY A 277 14.03 28.99 26.58
N LEU A 278 14.91 28.09 26.10
CA LEU A 278 14.50 26.81 25.51
C LEU A 278 13.98 25.84 26.57
N VAL A 279 13.14 24.89 26.17
CA VAL A 279 12.57 23.87 27.05
C VAL A 279 13.18 22.50 26.72
N LYS A 280 13.78 21.84 27.71
CA LYS A 280 14.33 20.49 27.61
C LYS A 280 13.38 19.46 28.19
N TYR A 281 13.03 18.48 27.38
CA TYR A 281 12.23 17.29 27.71
C TYR A 281 13.18 16.10 27.82
N ASN A 282 13.22 15.44 28.98
CA ASN A 282 13.93 14.18 29.15
C ASN A 282 12.92 13.04 29.22
N PHE A 283 13.09 12.00 28.41
CA PHE A 283 12.19 10.86 28.34
C PHE A 283 12.71 9.68 29.17
N ALA A 284 11.81 8.78 29.60
CA ALA A 284 12.23 7.54 30.22
C ALA A 284 12.99 6.65 29.21
N PRO A 285 13.93 5.79 29.66
CA PRO A 285 14.58 4.82 28.78
C PRO A 285 13.56 3.90 28.11
N THR A 286 13.77 3.57 26.83
CA THR A 286 12.95 2.59 26.12
C THR A 286 13.22 1.16 26.62
N LEU A 287 12.37 0.23 26.23
CA LEU A 287 12.76 -1.18 26.18
C LEU A 287 13.73 -1.40 25.00
N ARG A 288 14.34 -2.59 24.93
CA ARG A 288 15.25 -2.93 23.84
C ARG A 288 14.47 -3.03 22.52
N MET A 289 14.80 -2.16 21.56
CA MET A 289 14.09 -2.03 20.28
C MET A 289 15.04 -1.65 19.14
N SER A 290 14.58 -1.75 17.90
CA SER A 290 15.36 -1.42 16.70
C SER A 290 15.37 0.08 16.40
N SER A 291 16.37 0.58 15.66
CA SER A 291 16.54 2.00 15.33
C SER A 291 15.35 2.60 14.58
N TYR A 292 14.76 1.85 13.63
CA TYR A 292 13.66 2.32 12.79
C TYR A 292 12.37 2.65 13.60
N LEU A 293 12.25 2.16 14.83
CA LEU A 293 11.11 2.39 15.71
C LEU A 293 11.23 3.63 16.59
N ILE A 294 12.36 4.33 16.54
CA ILE A 294 12.54 5.57 17.30
C ILE A 294 11.64 6.64 16.70
N ALA A 295 10.92 7.33 17.57
CA ALA A 295 10.16 8.52 17.19
C ALA A 295 10.32 9.64 18.21
N TYR A 296 10.44 10.85 17.69
CA TYR A 296 10.29 12.07 18.47
C TYR A 296 9.72 13.18 17.61
N ILE A 297 8.82 13.96 18.21
CA ILE A 297 8.02 14.95 17.50
C ILE A 297 8.01 16.23 18.30
N VAL A 298 8.30 17.34 17.64
CA VAL A 298 8.24 18.70 18.19
C VAL A 298 7.07 19.41 17.51
N SER A 299 6.03 19.68 18.28
CA SER A 299 4.81 20.31 17.75
C SER A 299 4.10 21.14 18.80
N ASN A 300 3.02 21.80 18.39
CA ASN A 300 2.12 22.55 19.27
C ASN A 300 0.75 21.86 19.42
N PHE A 301 0.67 20.57 19.06
CA PHE A 301 -0.56 19.77 19.07
C PHE A 301 -1.16 19.58 20.46
N GLU A 302 -2.43 19.18 20.49
CA GLU A 302 -3.17 18.82 21.70
C GLU A 302 -3.62 17.36 21.60
N SER A 303 -3.94 16.76 22.74
CA SER A 303 -4.42 15.38 22.78
C SER A 303 -5.67 15.18 23.63
N ILE A 304 -6.36 14.09 23.30
CA ILE A 304 -7.39 13.46 24.14
C ILE A 304 -6.85 12.13 24.63
N GLU A 305 -7.32 11.68 25.80
CA GLU A 305 -6.80 10.50 26.49
C GLU A 305 -7.92 9.56 26.93
N ALA A 306 -7.64 8.25 26.88
CA ALA A 306 -8.41 7.20 27.54
C ALA A 306 -7.43 6.18 28.15
N LYS A 307 -7.96 5.26 28.97
CA LYS A 307 -7.19 4.16 29.54
C LYS A 307 -7.81 2.84 29.13
N THR A 308 -6.97 1.85 28.84
CA THR A 308 -7.42 0.46 28.71
C THR A 308 -7.80 -0.11 30.08
N LYS A 309 -8.52 -1.24 30.11
CA LYS A 309 -8.82 -1.99 31.33
C LYS A 309 -7.58 -2.34 32.17
N ASN A 310 -6.44 -2.53 31.53
CA ASN A 310 -5.16 -2.87 32.17
C ASN A 310 -4.33 -1.63 32.55
N GLY A 311 -4.87 -0.42 32.37
CA GLY A 311 -4.25 0.83 32.83
C GLY A 311 -3.28 1.50 31.85
N VAL A 312 -3.13 0.97 30.62
CA VAL A 312 -2.32 1.61 29.58
C VAL A 312 -2.99 2.92 29.17
N ILE A 313 -2.22 4.01 29.17
CA ILE A 313 -2.68 5.32 28.73
C ILE A 313 -2.64 5.37 27.20
N VAL A 314 -3.77 5.63 26.56
CA VAL A 314 -3.86 5.82 25.11
C VAL A 314 -4.22 7.27 24.81
N ARG A 315 -3.45 7.92 23.94
CA ARG A 315 -3.68 9.33 23.56
C ARG A 315 -3.74 9.52 22.06
N VAL A 316 -4.60 10.40 21.60
CA VAL A 316 -4.65 10.83 20.18
C VAL A 316 -4.27 12.31 20.10
N PHE A 317 -3.16 12.59 19.43
CA PHE A 317 -2.62 13.94 19.20
C PHE A 317 -3.02 14.47 17.83
N THR A 318 -3.42 15.73 17.78
CA THR A 318 -3.77 16.43 16.54
C THR A 318 -3.59 17.94 16.70
N GLN A 319 -3.74 18.68 15.60
CA GLN A 319 -3.71 20.12 15.57
C GLN A 319 -4.65 20.71 16.65
N ARG A 320 -4.26 21.83 17.25
CA ARG A 320 -5.07 22.52 18.26
C ARG A 320 -6.51 22.69 17.77
N GLN A 321 -7.46 22.50 18.67
CA GLN A 321 -8.90 22.65 18.39
C GLN A 321 -9.46 21.63 17.36
N SER A 322 -8.70 20.61 16.96
CA SER A 322 -9.16 19.50 16.10
C SER A 322 -9.29 18.17 16.85
N THR A 323 -9.14 18.18 18.18
CA THR A 323 -9.17 16.99 19.05
C THR A 323 -10.48 16.22 18.98
N ASP A 324 -11.60 16.89 18.70
CA ASP A 324 -12.90 16.23 18.47
C ASP A 324 -12.86 15.21 17.33
N LEU A 325 -12.00 15.42 16.32
CA LEU A 325 -11.84 14.52 15.17
C LEU A 325 -11.11 13.22 15.55
N GLY A 326 -10.39 13.19 16.67
CA GLY A 326 -9.65 12.03 17.15
C GLY A 326 -10.46 11.09 18.06
N LYS A 327 -11.70 11.46 18.42
CA LYS A 327 -12.51 10.71 19.40
C LYS A 327 -12.78 9.27 18.97
N TYR A 328 -13.10 9.07 17.70
CA TYR A 328 -13.34 7.74 17.15
C TYR A 328 -12.07 6.89 17.17
N ALA A 329 -10.94 7.46 16.75
CA ALA A 329 -9.65 6.78 16.79
C ALA A 329 -9.27 6.33 18.21
N LEU A 330 -9.48 7.19 19.21
CA LEU A 330 -9.22 6.87 20.61
C LEU A 330 -10.06 5.68 21.11
N GLU A 331 -11.35 5.65 20.76
CA GLU A 331 -12.25 4.54 21.10
C GLU A 331 -11.79 3.22 20.47
N VAL A 332 -11.50 3.22 19.17
CA VAL A 332 -11.05 2.02 18.45
C VAL A 332 -9.70 1.55 18.99
N ALA A 333 -8.74 2.45 19.19
CA ALA A 333 -7.42 2.09 19.69
C ALA A 333 -7.48 1.37 21.04
N VAL A 334 -8.34 1.82 21.95
CA VAL A 334 -8.54 1.14 23.24
C VAL A 334 -9.13 -0.26 23.05
N LYS A 335 -10.19 -0.40 22.25
CA LYS A 335 -10.84 -1.71 22.01
C LYS A 335 -9.87 -2.71 21.36
N VAL A 336 -9.13 -2.27 20.35
CA VAL A 336 -8.18 -3.12 19.61
C VAL A 336 -6.99 -3.50 20.49
N MET A 337 -6.42 -2.57 21.24
CA MET A 337 -5.34 -2.84 22.19
C MET A 337 -5.76 -3.89 23.24
N GLU A 338 -7.00 -3.81 23.74
CA GLU A 338 -7.55 -4.82 24.66
C GLU A 338 -7.73 -6.19 23.99
N TYR A 339 -8.23 -6.20 22.75
CA TYR A 339 -8.40 -7.42 21.98
C TYR A 339 -7.06 -8.13 21.70
N PHE A 340 -6.02 -7.40 21.29
CA PHE A 340 -4.70 -7.99 21.03
C PHE A 340 -4.01 -8.49 22.29
N GLN A 341 -4.07 -7.74 23.41
CA GLN A 341 -3.56 -8.24 24.69
C GLN A 341 -4.22 -9.55 25.12
N ALA A 342 -5.53 -9.69 24.90
CA ALA A 342 -6.26 -10.92 25.19
C ALA A 342 -5.89 -12.05 24.21
N THR A 343 -5.79 -11.75 22.93
CA THR A 343 -5.52 -12.72 21.85
C THR A 343 -4.11 -13.32 21.97
N TYR A 344 -3.11 -12.49 22.25
CA TYR A 344 -1.72 -12.94 22.40
C TYR A 344 -1.36 -13.34 23.83
N ALA A 345 -2.27 -13.14 24.79
CA ALA A 345 -2.03 -13.33 26.22
C ALA A 345 -0.72 -12.64 26.72
N ILE A 346 -0.33 -11.53 26.09
CA ILE A 346 0.85 -10.73 26.40
C ILE A 346 0.41 -9.28 26.58
N PRO A 347 0.66 -8.65 27.73
CA PRO A 347 0.30 -7.26 27.96
C PRO A 347 1.12 -6.32 27.07
N PHE A 348 0.55 -5.17 26.71
CA PHE A 348 1.33 -4.11 26.07
C PHE A 348 2.37 -3.59 27.08
N PRO A 349 3.68 -3.59 26.75
CA PRO A 349 4.72 -3.46 27.78
C PRO A 349 5.07 -2.02 28.16
N LEU A 350 4.59 -1.01 27.41
CA LEU A 350 4.88 0.40 27.69
C LEU A 350 3.75 1.05 28.51
N PRO A 351 4.05 2.08 29.32
CA PRO A 351 3.04 2.74 30.15
C PRO A 351 2.00 3.54 29.34
N LYS A 352 2.32 3.86 28.08
CA LYS A 352 1.46 4.64 27.19
C LYS A 352 1.61 4.24 25.72
N CYS A 353 0.59 4.52 24.94
CA CYS A 353 0.59 4.46 23.48
C CYS A 353 -0.04 5.75 22.92
N ASP A 354 0.77 6.55 22.22
CA ASP A 354 0.31 7.77 21.57
C ASP A 354 0.08 7.49 20.09
N LEU A 355 -1.01 8.02 19.54
CA LEU A 355 -1.32 8.05 18.11
C LEU A 355 -1.33 9.52 17.68
N ILE A 356 -0.67 9.89 16.58
CA ILE A 356 -0.57 11.29 16.15
C ILE A 356 -0.84 11.48 14.67
N ALA A 357 -1.70 12.45 14.34
CA ALA A 357 -2.06 12.81 12.96
C ALA A 357 -1.06 13.82 12.37
N ILE A 358 -0.14 13.34 11.54
CA ILE A 358 0.88 14.14 10.84
C ILE A 358 0.32 14.66 9.50
N PRO A 359 0.38 15.99 9.24
CA PRO A 359 -0.16 16.57 7.99
C PRO A 359 0.58 16.13 6.71
N ASP A 360 1.90 15.98 6.79
CA ASP A 360 2.75 15.52 5.69
C ASP A 360 3.37 14.18 6.07
N PHE A 361 2.93 13.08 5.45
CA PHE A 361 3.38 11.73 5.83
C PHE A 361 3.36 10.79 4.61
N GLN A 362 4.47 10.09 4.37
CA GLN A 362 4.66 9.28 3.15
C GLN A 362 3.84 8.00 3.17
N ALA A 363 3.85 7.23 4.26
CA ALA A 363 3.09 5.99 4.39
C ALA A 363 1.64 6.27 4.82
N GLY A 364 0.83 5.24 5.06
CA GLY A 364 -0.47 5.41 5.72
C GLY A 364 -0.31 5.77 7.20
N ALA A 365 0.56 5.01 7.87
CA ALA A 365 0.97 5.18 9.26
C ALA A 365 2.34 4.50 9.48
N MET A 366 2.86 4.53 10.71
CA MET A 366 4.12 3.90 11.13
C MET A 366 4.04 3.56 12.63
N GLU A 367 4.44 2.35 12.98
CA GLU A 367 4.16 1.69 14.26
C GLU A 367 5.08 2.08 15.42
N ASN A 368 5.79 3.21 15.34
CA ASN A 368 6.89 3.54 16.24
C ASN A 368 6.50 3.28 17.71
N TRP A 369 7.30 2.51 18.44
CA TRP A 369 6.83 1.86 19.67
C TRP A 369 6.39 2.87 20.73
N GLY A 370 5.09 2.91 21.02
CA GLY A 370 4.48 3.85 21.95
C GLY A 370 4.19 5.25 21.39
N LEU A 371 4.57 5.59 20.16
CA LEU A 371 4.26 6.86 19.48
C LEU A 371 3.99 6.62 17.98
N ILE A 372 2.83 6.05 17.68
CA ILE A 372 2.42 5.68 16.33
C ILE A 372 2.06 6.94 15.52
N THR A 373 2.63 7.10 14.34
CA THR A 373 2.36 8.25 13.45
C THR A 373 1.42 7.87 12.33
N PHE A 374 0.53 8.79 11.93
CA PHE A 374 -0.49 8.54 10.91
C PHE A 374 -0.56 9.72 9.94
N ARG A 375 -0.93 9.49 8.68
CA ARG A 375 -1.59 10.54 7.88
C ARG A 375 -2.84 11.02 8.61
N ASP A 376 -3.16 12.30 8.49
CA ASP A 376 -4.41 12.84 9.04
C ASP A 376 -5.66 12.12 8.50
N THR A 377 -5.65 11.71 7.23
CA THR A 377 -6.71 10.89 6.61
C THR A 377 -6.88 9.49 7.21
N ALA A 378 -5.86 8.97 7.90
CA ALA A 378 -5.83 7.63 8.49
C ALA A 378 -6.14 7.63 10.00
N LEU A 379 -6.24 8.80 10.64
CA LEU A 379 -6.52 8.90 12.09
C LEU A 379 -7.74 9.77 12.42
N LEU A 380 -8.03 10.80 11.62
CA LEU A 380 -9.07 11.78 11.95
C LEU A 380 -10.39 11.47 11.23
N TYR A 381 -11.48 11.52 12.00
CA TYR A 381 -12.83 11.24 11.50
C TYR A 381 -13.81 12.33 11.93
N ASP A 382 -14.50 12.94 10.95
CA ASP A 382 -15.62 13.86 11.21
C ASP A 382 -16.94 13.22 10.78
N PRO A 383 -17.85 12.88 11.72
CA PRO A 383 -19.14 12.26 11.37
C PRO A 383 -20.03 13.12 10.47
N LYS A 384 -19.75 14.42 10.31
CA LYS A 384 -20.53 15.33 9.45
C LYS A 384 -20.11 15.28 7.98
N VAL A 385 -18.88 14.89 7.68
CA VAL A 385 -18.32 15.00 6.31
C VAL A 385 -17.50 13.79 5.86
N SER A 386 -17.01 12.96 6.77
CA SER A 386 -16.30 11.71 6.47
C SER A 386 -17.28 10.59 6.12
N SER A 387 -16.92 9.77 5.14
CA SER A 387 -17.75 8.63 4.70
C SER A 387 -17.63 7.44 5.66
N GLN A 388 -18.53 6.45 5.55
CA GLN A 388 -18.36 5.19 6.28
C GLN A 388 -17.08 4.47 5.86
N GLY A 389 -16.70 4.56 4.58
CA GLY A 389 -15.40 4.07 4.11
C GLY A 389 -14.21 4.75 4.79
N ASN A 390 -14.27 6.06 5.05
CA ASN A 390 -13.22 6.75 5.83
C ASN A 390 -13.19 6.25 7.28
N LYS A 391 -14.36 6.04 7.89
CA LYS A 391 -14.46 5.47 9.25
C LYS A 391 -13.80 4.08 9.32
N GLN A 392 -14.08 3.23 8.33
CA GLN A 392 -13.46 1.90 8.24
C GLN A 392 -11.95 1.99 8.06
N GLY A 393 -11.47 2.83 7.15
CA GLY A 393 -10.04 3.04 6.94
C GLY A 393 -9.30 3.45 8.22
N VAL A 394 -9.84 4.40 8.99
CA VAL A 394 -9.27 4.80 10.29
C VAL A 394 -9.17 3.63 11.25
N ALA A 395 -10.23 2.85 11.40
CA ALA A 395 -10.24 1.71 12.32
C ALA A 395 -9.25 0.61 11.89
N SER A 396 -9.17 0.33 10.59
CA SER A 396 -8.26 -0.67 10.04
C SER A 396 -6.80 -0.25 10.14
N THR A 397 -6.43 0.99 9.81
CA THR A 397 -5.05 1.44 10.00
C THR A 397 -4.66 1.41 11.47
N ILE A 398 -5.52 1.85 12.39
CA ILE A 398 -5.25 1.74 13.84
C ILE A 398 -5.03 0.28 14.25
N ALA A 399 -5.82 -0.66 13.72
CA ALA A 399 -5.66 -2.08 14.03
C ALA A 399 -4.34 -2.65 13.49
N HIS A 400 -3.91 -2.22 12.30
CA HIS A 400 -2.60 -2.57 11.72
C HIS A 400 -1.46 -2.13 12.63
N GLU A 401 -1.41 -0.84 12.95
CA GLU A 401 -0.32 -0.27 13.76
C GLU A 401 -0.27 -0.81 15.19
N LEU A 402 -1.43 -1.16 15.75
CA LEU A 402 -1.48 -1.79 17.07
C LEU A 402 -1.02 -3.25 17.05
N ALA A 403 -1.20 -3.97 15.94
CA ALA A 403 -0.69 -5.34 15.81
C ALA A 403 0.85 -5.35 15.79
N HIS A 404 1.45 -4.35 15.15
CA HIS A 404 2.90 -4.18 15.12
C HIS A 404 3.56 -4.01 16.50
N GLN A 405 2.80 -3.58 17.52
CA GLN A 405 3.32 -3.51 18.88
C GLN A 405 3.79 -4.87 19.42
N TRP A 406 3.31 -5.98 18.83
CA TRP A 406 3.83 -7.33 19.02
C TRP A 406 4.66 -7.82 17.81
N PHE A 407 4.13 -7.68 16.59
CA PHE A 407 4.75 -8.12 15.32
C PHE A 407 5.50 -6.99 14.62
N GLY A 408 6.72 -6.74 15.05
CA GLY A 408 7.58 -5.68 14.53
C GLY A 408 8.33 -4.98 15.64
N ASN A 409 7.65 -4.70 16.76
CA ASN A 409 8.23 -4.02 17.91
C ASN A 409 8.79 -4.99 18.95
N LEU A 410 7.91 -5.79 19.57
CA LEU A 410 8.29 -6.78 20.58
C LEU A 410 9.20 -7.85 19.97
N VAL A 411 8.77 -8.44 18.85
CA VAL A 411 9.56 -9.36 18.04
C VAL A 411 9.71 -8.73 16.66
N THR A 412 10.96 -8.54 16.22
CA THR A 412 11.29 -7.91 14.93
C THR A 412 11.93 -8.95 14.03
N MET A 413 11.71 -8.90 12.72
CA MET A 413 12.51 -9.69 11.79
C MET A 413 14.03 -9.46 12.00
N LYS A 414 14.87 -10.48 11.77
CA LYS A 414 16.34 -10.32 11.85
C LYS A 414 16.86 -9.38 10.76
N TRP A 415 16.32 -9.52 9.55
CA TRP A 415 16.65 -8.68 8.41
C TRP A 415 15.42 -8.49 7.53
N TRP A 416 15.44 -7.46 6.69
CA TRP A 416 14.35 -7.10 5.79
C TRP A 416 13.92 -8.21 4.83
N SER A 417 14.75 -9.23 4.61
CA SER A 417 14.35 -10.41 3.83
C SER A 417 13.15 -11.17 4.40
N ASP A 418 12.89 -10.99 5.70
CA ASP A 418 11.74 -11.56 6.41
C ASP A 418 10.74 -10.45 6.83
N LEU A 419 10.67 -9.31 6.12
CA LEU A 419 9.76 -8.19 6.41
C LEU A 419 8.30 -8.64 6.62
N TRP A 420 7.87 -9.67 5.88
CA TRP A 420 6.53 -10.25 5.99
C TRP A 420 6.17 -10.76 7.40
N LEU A 421 7.16 -11.08 8.26
CA LEU A 421 6.92 -11.44 9.65
C LEU A 421 6.33 -10.28 10.46
N ASN A 422 6.61 -9.05 10.06
CA ASN A 422 5.96 -7.86 10.60
C ASN A 422 4.67 -7.62 9.82
N GLU A 423 4.79 -7.34 8.52
CA GLU A 423 3.70 -6.78 7.71
C GLU A 423 2.58 -7.77 7.40
N GLY A 424 2.94 -9.02 7.09
CA GLY A 424 1.95 -10.07 6.86
C GLY A 424 1.14 -10.38 8.12
N PHE A 425 1.76 -10.33 9.30
CA PHE A 425 1.05 -10.52 10.58
C PHE A 425 0.20 -9.30 10.94
N ALA A 426 0.71 -8.08 10.78
CA ALA A 426 -0.05 -6.88 11.05
C ALA A 426 -1.31 -6.81 10.16
N GLU A 427 -1.15 -7.04 8.86
CA GLU A 427 -2.25 -7.06 7.89
C GLU A 427 -3.26 -8.18 8.20
N PHE A 428 -2.79 -9.38 8.56
CA PHE A 428 -3.65 -10.47 9.02
C PHE A 428 -4.49 -10.10 10.25
N MET A 429 -3.88 -9.38 11.19
CA MET A 429 -4.52 -8.98 12.44
C MET A 429 -5.40 -7.73 12.30
N THR A 430 -5.19 -6.90 11.28
CA THR A 430 -6.03 -5.74 10.95
C THR A 430 -7.50 -6.12 10.85
N TYR A 431 -7.82 -7.18 10.12
CA TYR A 431 -9.20 -7.63 9.92
C TYR A 431 -9.83 -8.16 11.21
N LYS A 432 -9.08 -8.89 12.04
CA LYS A 432 -9.54 -9.40 13.33
C LYS A 432 -9.72 -8.29 14.35
N GLY A 433 -8.77 -7.37 14.44
CA GLY A 433 -8.81 -6.20 15.33
C GLY A 433 -9.95 -5.26 14.97
N THR A 434 -10.12 -4.93 13.68
CA THR A 434 -11.24 -4.11 13.21
C THR A 434 -12.57 -4.79 13.48
N HIS A 435 -12.69 -6.10 13.23
CA HIS A 435 -13.90 -6.87 13.53
C HIS A 435 -14.23 -6.84 15.03
N ALA A 436 -13.23 -6.98 15.90
CA ALA A 436 -13.43 -6.92 17.35
C ALA A 436 -13.92 -5.54 17.81
N ALA A 437 -13.44 -4.46 17.19
CA ALA A 437 -13.87 -3.10 17.50
C ALA A 437 -15.27 -2.77 16.94
N GLU A 438 -15.60 -3.31 15.76
CA GLU A 438 -16.81 -3.04 14.98
C GLU A 438 -17.40 -4.35 14.37
N PRO A 439 -18.09 -5.18 15.18
CA PRO A 439 -18.52 -6.53 14.77
C PRO A 439 -19.47 -6.58 13.57
N GLU A 440 -20.30 -5.55 13.40
CA GLU A 440 -21.34 -5.47 12.36
C GLU A 440 -20.79 -5.18 10.94
N TRP A 441 -19.50 -4.88 10.82
CA TRP A 441 -18.88 -4.49 9.54
C TRP A 441 -18.44 -5.65 8.66
N LYS A 442 -18.61 -6.90 9.14
CA LYS A 442 -18.23 -8.11 8.39
C LYS A 442 -16.78 -8.09 7.87
N MET A 443 -15.86 -7.48 8.64
CA MET A 443 -14.46 -7.32 8.22
C MET A 443 -13.81 -8.64 7.80
N LEU A 444 -14.05 -9.75 8.52
CA LEU A 444 -13.49 -11.05 8.16
C LEU A 444 -13.88 -11.52 6.74
N GLU A 445 -15.09 -11.19 6.27
CA GLU A 445 -15.52 -11.48 4.90
C GLU A 445 -14.88 -10.51 3.89
N GLN A 446 -14.65 -9.25 4.29
CA GLN A 446 -13.97 -8.24 3.48
C GLN A 446 -12.49 -8.57 3.20
N PHE A 447 -11.87 -9.47 3.98
CA PHE A 447 -10.50 -9.97 3.71
C PHE A 447 -10.35 -10.52 2.29
N LEU A 448 -11.40 -11.15 1.75
CA LEU A 448 -11.35 -11.73 0.40
C LEU A 448 -11.04 -10.67 -0.68
N PRO A 449 -11.88 -9.64 -0.89
CA PRO A 449 -11.58 -8.60 -1.88
C PRO A 449 -10.47 -7.65 -1.44
N GLY A 450 -10.26 -7.46 -0.13
CA GLY A 450 -9.25 -6.55 0.42
C GLY A 450 -7.82 -7.08 0.29
N GLU A 451 -7.58 -8.34 0.70
CA GLU A 451 -6.23 -8.93 0.75
C GLU A 451 -6.06 -10.10 -0.21
N LEU A 452 -6.89 -11.14 -0.14
CA LEU A 452 -6.63 -12.37 -0.91
C LEU A 452 -6.60 -12.08 -2.41
N MET A 453 -7.62 -11.39 -2.94
CA MET A 453 -7.64 -11.06 -4.37
C MET A 453 -6.56 -10.04 -4.76
N ARG A 454 -6.18 -9.14 -3.85
CA ARG A 454 -5.11 -8.16 -4.07
C ARG A 454 -3.76 -8.89 -4.20
N ALA A 455 -3.48 -9.82 -3.30
CA ALA A 455 -2.32 -10.70 -3.34
C ALA A 455 -2.29 -11.55 -4.63
N GLU A 456 -3.41 -12.17 -5.00
CA GLU A 456 -3.50 -12.95 -6.25
C GLU A 456 -3.19 -12.07 -7.49
N ASN A 457 -3.68 -10.83 -7.54
CA ASN A 457 -3.42 -9.91 -8.65
C ASN A 457 -1.95 -9.44 -8.70
N ALA A 458 -1.30 -9.29 -7.55
CA ALA A 458 0.11 -8.94 -7.49
C ALA A 458 1.02 -10.11 -7.91
N ASP A 459 0.59 -11.34 -7.60
CA ASP A 459 1.39 -12.56 -7.70
C ASP A 459 1.09 -13.41 -8.95
N GLU A 460 0.08 -13.05 -9.75
CA GLU A 460 -0.25 -13.73 -11.02
C GLU A 460 0.74 -13.44 -12.16
N SER A 461 1.64 -12.48 -11.97
CA SER A 461 2.71 -12.14 -12.92
C SER A 461 3.86 -13.15 -12.87
N ILE A 462 4.51 -13.41 -14.00
CA ILE A 462 5.77 -14.15 -14.02
C ILE A 462 6.91 -13.39 -13.30
N PHE A 463 6.85 -12.05 -13.27
CA PHE A 463 7.84 -11.14 -12.69
C PHE A 463 7.53 -10.76 -11.23
N THR A 464 6.73 -11.56 -10.54
CA THR A 464 6.54 -11.48 -9.07
C THR A 464 7.77 -12.03 -8.32
N HIS A 465 7.76 -11.97 -7.00
CA HIS A 465 8.81 -12.50 -6.13
C HIS A 465 8.28 -13.42 -5.02
N PRO A 466 9.14 -14.27 -4.41
CA PRO A 466 8.82 -14.99 -3.17
C PRO A 466 8.49 -14.06 -2.00
N ILE A 467 7.74 -14.53 -1.00
CA ILE A 467 7.48 -13.76 0.23
C ILE A 467 8.79 -13.50 0.99
N ALA A 468 9.58 -14.56 1.22
CA ALA A 468 10.90 -14.45 1.82
C ALA A 468 11.93 -14.21 0.71
N ILE A 469 12.44 -12.98 0.63
CA ILE A 469 13.24 -12.51 -0.50
C ILE A 469 14.57 -11.90 -0.04
N PRO A 470 15.73 -12.35 -0.55
CA PRO A 470 17.02 -11.76 -0.17
C PRO A 470 17.15 -10.32 -0.68
N VAL A 471 17.23 -9.34 0.23
CA VAL A 471 17.47 -7.92 -0.10
C VAL A 471 18.77 -7.42 0.51
N LYS A 472 19.43 -6.47 -0.17
CA LYS A 472 20.76 -5.97 0.23
C LYS A 472 20.78 -4.47 0.46
N ASN A 473 20.35 -3.68 -0.53
CA ASN A 473 20.45 -2.22 -0.50
C ASN A 473 19.13 -1.55 -0.11
N PRO A 474 19.16 -0.26 0.30
CA PRO A 474 17.96 0.49 0.67
C PRO A 474 16.86 0.46 -0.39
N GLU A 475 17.22 0.50 -1.67
CA GLU A 475 16.24 0.51 -2.76
C GLU A 475 15.48 -0.83 -2.87
N GLU A 476 16.20 -1.95 -2.82
CA GLU A 476 15.63 -3.30 -2.79
C GLU A 476 14.75 -3.52 -1.54
N ILE A 477 15.14 -2.96 -0.39
CA ILE A 477 14.33 -3.04 0.84
C ILE A 477 13.01 -2.29 0.65
N GLN A 478 13.02 -1.11 0.03
CA GLN A 478 11.80 -0.33 -0.20
C GLN A 478 10.85 -0.99 -1.21
N GLU A 479 11.37 -1.76 -2.17
CA GLU A 479 10.58 -2.46 -3.19
C GLU A 479 9.71 -3.58 -2.64
N ILE A 480 10.13 -4.21 -1.53
CA ILE A 480 9.40 -5.35 -0.93
C ILE A 480 8.30 -4.90 0.05
N PHE A 481 8.10 -3.58 0.23
CA PHE A 481 6.91 -3.02 0.87
C PHE A 481 5.74 -3.01 -0.13
N ASP A 482 5.29 -4.20 -0.50
CA ASP A 482 4.33 -4.42 -1.58
C ASP A 482 3.24 -5.45 -1.22
N ASP A 483 2.33 -5.69 -2.16
CA ASP A 483 1.19 -6.59 -1.95
C ASP A 483 1.60 -8.06 -1.71
N ILE A 484 2.86 -8.44 -1.94
CA ILE A 484 3.37 -9.78 -1.61
C ILE A 484 3.69 -9.86 -0.11
N SER A 485 4.45 -8.92 0.45
CA SER A 485 4.78 -8.93 1.88
C SER A 485 3.54 -8.76 2.77
N TYR A 486 2.61 -7.86 2.37
CA TYR A 486 1.38 -7.58 3.11
C TYR A 486 0.27 -8.58 2.78
N GLY A 487 -0.23 -8.54 1.54
CA GLY A 487 -1.41 -9.30 1.11
C GLY A 487 -1.15 -10.81 1.05
N LYS A 488 -0.10 -11.26 0.34
CA LYS A 488 0.20 -12.69 0.25
C LYS A 488 0.66 -13.25 1.60
N GLY A 489 1.49 -12.51 2.33
CA GLY A 489 1.90 -12.85 3.70
C GLY A 489 0.69 -13.11 4.62
N SER A 490 -0.25 -12.17 4.70
CA SER A 490 -1.46 -12.31 5.52
C SER A 490 -2.39 -13.43 5.05
N ALA A 491 -2.55 -13.61 3.73
CA ALA A 491 -3.41 -14.64 3.17
C ALA A 491 -2.86 -16.05 3.44
N VAL A 492 -1.54 -16.23 3.38
CA VAL A 492 -0.84 -17.47 3.74
C VAL A 492 -0.99 -17.76 5.24
N LEU A 493 -0.90 -16.74 6.11
CA LEU A 493 -1.16 -16.90 7.55
C LEU A 493 -2.61 -17.31 7.83
N ARG A 494 -3.59 -16.71 7.14
CA ARG A 494 -5.01 -17.09 7.29
C ARG A 494 -5.27 -18.52 6.83
N MET A 495 -4.64 -18.96 5.74
CA MET A 495 -4.70 -20.34 5.27
C MET A 495 -4.09 -21.31 6.28
N LEU A 496 -2.92 -20.96 6.85
CA LEU A 496 -2.25 -21.76 7.87
C LEU A 496 -3.05 -21.83 9.17
N GLU A 497 -3.62 -20.72 9.63
CA GLU A 497 -4.54 -20.69 10.77
C GLU A 497 -5.69 -21.67 10.55
N GLY A 498 -6.43 -21.54 9.43
CA GLY A 498 -7.56 -22.40 9.13
C GLY A 498 -7.17 -23.89 9.03
N TYR A 499 -6.00 -24.19 8.46
CA TYR A 499 -5.44 -25.54 8.40
C TYR A 499 -5.19 -26.10 9.81
N LEU A 500 -4.43 -25.37 10.63
CA LEU A 500 -4.04 -25.82 11.97
C LEU A 500 -5.24 -25.94 12.90
N GLU A 501 -6.19 -25.01 12.84
CA GLU A 501 -7.40 -25.08 13.65
C GLU A 501 -8.29 -26.27 13.26
N THR A 502 -8.40 -26.56 11.96
CA THR A 502 -9.16 -27.72 11.48
C THR A 502 -8.52 -29.04 11.90
N LYS A 503 -7.19 -29.10 11.96
CA LYS A 503 -6.45 -30.34 12.27
C LYS A 503 -6.22 -30.57 13.76
N PHE A 504 -5.97 -29.51 14.52
CA PHE A 504 -5.50 -29.60 15.90
C PHE A 504 -6.43 -28.92 16.92
N GLY A 505 -7.50 -28.30 16.46
CA GLY A 505 -8.52 -27.66 17.30
C GLY A 505 -8.36 -26.15 17.40
N GLN A 506 -9.43 -25.51 17.87
CA GLN A 506 -9.52 -24.04 17.98
C GLN A 506 -8.40 -23.48 18.87
N ASN A 507 -7.91 -22.28 18.52
CA ASN A 507 -6.85 -21.55 19.22
C ASN A 507 -5.46 -22.20 19.19
N TYR A 508 -5.25 -23.30 18.45
CA TYR A 508 -3.92 -23.90 18.31
C TYR A 508 -2.89 -22.88 17.80
N PHE A 509 -3.25 -22.14 16.74
CA PHE A 509 -2.40 -21.12 16.11
C PHE A 509 -1.97 -20.04 17.12
N PHE A 510 -2.91 -19.37 17.77
CA PHE A 510 -2.59 -18.28 18.71
C PHE A 510 -1.89 -18.75 19.99
N THR A 511 -2.15 -19.97 20.46
CA THR A 511 -1.44 -20.54 21.61
C THR A 511 0.06 -20.70 21.30
N HIS A 512 0.39 -21.23 20.12
CA HIS A 512 1.78 -21.41 19.70
C HIS A 512 2.44 -20.09 19.28
N LEU A 513 1.67 -19.18 18.69
CA LEU A 513 2.12 -17.83 18.38
C LEU A 513 2.46 -17.04 19.66
N THR A 514 1.70 -17.23 20.74
CA THR A 514 2.03 -16.68 22.07
C THR A 514 3.37 -17.21 22.57
N SER A 515 3.65 -18.50 22.38
CA SER A 515 4.94 -19.11 22.75
C SER A 515 6.10 -18.54 21.91
N TYR A 516 5.88 -18.33 20.61
CA TYR A 516 6.83 -17.66 19.71
C TYR A 516 7.15 -16.24 20.20
N LEU A 517 6.12 -15.42 20.43
CA LEU A 517 6.29 -14.05 20.89
C LEU A 517 7.03 -13.97 22.24
N ASN A 518 6.70 -14.84 23.20
CA ASN A 518 7.40 -14.89 24.49
C ASN A 518 8.87 -15.31 24.33
N SER A 519 9.15 -16.29 23.46
CA SER A 519 10.52 -16.81 23.26
C SER A 519 11.45 -15.82 22.57
N HIS A 520 10.90 -14.91 21.76
CA HIS A 520 11.66 -13.92 21.00
C HIS A 520 11.46 -12.48 21.48
N SER A 521 10.75 -12.27 22.60
CA SER A 521 10.44 -10.94 23.15
C SER A 521 11.71 -10.08 23.33
N TYR A 522 11.65 -8.84 22.84
CA TYR A 522 12.76 -7.87 22.84
C TYR A 522 13.98 -8.28 21.99
N GLY A 523 13.83 -9.32 21.16
CA GLY A 523 14.84 -9.82 20.24
C GLY A 523 14.34 -9.82 18.81
N ASN A 524 15.00 -10.62 17.99
CA ASN A 524 14.68 -10.79 16.59
C ASN A 524 14.40 -12.26 16.25
N ALA A 525 13.64 -12.49 15.18
CA ALA A 525 13.33 -13.82 14.67
C ALA A 525 13.42 -13.87 13.14
N ASP A 526 13.67 -15.06 12.60
CA ASP A 526 13.55 -15.35 11.16
C ASP A 526 12.37 -16.29 10.89
N THR A 527 12.07 -16.49 9.61
CA THR A 527 10.96 -17.34 9.15
C THR A 527 11.04 -18.78 9.69
N SER A 528 12.25 -19.34 9.85
CA SER A 528 12.42 -20.71 10.33
C SER A 528 11.98 -20.86 11.79
N GLN A 529 12.19 -19.83 12.61
CA GLN A 529 11.83 -19.84 14.03
C GLN A 529 10.31 -19.77 14.24
N LEU A 530 9.58 -19.12 13.33
CA LEU A 530 8.11 -19.16 13.32
C LEU A 530 7.60 -20.58 13.05
N TRP A 531 8.15 -21.26 12.04
CA TRP A 531 7.75 -22.64 11.71
C TRP A 531 8.05 -23.62 12.84
N GLN A 532 9.20 -23.48 13.49
CA GLN A 532 9.53 -24.28 14.67
C GLN A 532 8.52 -24.09 15.80
N ALA A 533 8.04 -22.87 16.03
CA ALA A 533 7.07 -22.60 17.08
C ALA A 533 5.68 -23.19 16.79
N LEU A 534 5.30 -23.29 15.51
CA LEU A 534 3.99 -23.83 15.09
C LEU A 534 3.99 -25.36 14.92
N GLN A 535 5.16 -26.01 14.90
CA GLN A 535 5.30 -27.44 14.68
C GLN A 535 4.65 -28.27 15.80
N ASN A 536 3.82 -29.26 15.41
CA ASN A 536 3.21 -30.23 16.33
C ASN A 536 3.87 -31.62 16.17
N PRO A 537 4.06 -32.41 17.25
CA PRO A 537 4.31 -33.83 17.11
C PRO A 537 3.18 -34.56 16.36
N GLY A 538 3.48 -35.12 15.19
CA GLY A 538 2.53 -35.88 14.38
C GLY A 538 1.81 -35.07 13.29
N SER A 539 2.06 -33.76 13.16
CA SER A 539 1.69 -33.01 11.96
C SER A 539 2.69 -33.27 10.83
N PRO A 540 2.33 -32.94 9.56
CA PRO A 540 3.34 -32.72 8.54
C PRO A 540 4.40 -31.73 9.02
N ASP A 541 5.58 -31.81 8.41
CA ASP A 541 6.64 -30.83 8.61
C ASP A 541 6.13 -29.46 8.14
N ILE A 542 5.86 -28.57 9.11
CA ILE A 542 5.28 -27.25 8.85
C ILE A 542 6.27 -26.39 8.09
N ALA A 543 7.58 -26.53 8.33
CA ALA A 543 8.59 -25.79 7.59
C ALA A 543 8.62 -26.24 6.12
N ALA A 544 8.59 -27.54 5.85
CA ALA A 544 8.52 -28.08 4.48
C ALA A 544 7.20 -27.74 3.77
N PHE A 545 6.09 -27.67 4.53
CA PHE A 545 4.80 -27.26 3.99
C PHE A 545 4.83 -25.78 3.59
N MET A 546 5.24 -24.91 4.52
CA MET A 546 5.17 -23.46 4.35
C MET A 546 6.27 -22.88 3.47
N SER A 547 7.44 -23.53 3.35
CA SER A 547 8.48 -23.11 2.42
C SER A 547 8.01 -23.09 0.96
N THR A 548 7.07 -23.98 0.59
CA THR A 548 6.45 -23.95 -0.76
C THR A 548 5.62 -22.70 -1.01
N TRP A 549 5.23 -21.96 0.05
CA TRP A 549 4.48 -20.72 -0.03
C TRP A 549 5.35 -19.48 0.15
N THR A 550 6.42 -19.56 0.93
CA THR A 550 7.29 -18.41 1.22
C THR A 550 8.50 -18.28 0.30
N ASP A 551 9.08 -19.38 -0.16
CA ASP A 551 10.43 -19.38 -0.76
C ASP A 551 10.39 -19.39 -2.30
N GLN A 552 9.19 -19.43 -2.89
CA GLN A 552 8.98 -19.39 -4.33
C GLN A 552 7.91 -18.37 -4.76
N PRO A 553 8.04 -17.79 -5.97
CA PRO A 553 7.07 -16.83 -6.49
C PRO A 553 5.80 -17.52 -6.99
N GLY A 554 4.68 -16.77 -7.01
CA GLY A 554 3.41 -17.23 -7.55
C GLY A 554 2.58 -18.08 -6.58
N PHE A 555 1.42 -18.51 -7.07
CA PHE A 555 0.46 -19.35 -6.36
C PHE A 555 -0.20 -20.37 -7.31
N PRO A 556 -0.80 -21.46 -6.79
CA PRO A 556 -1.33 -22.51 -7.63
C PRO A 556 -2.75 -22.22 -8.15
N LEU A 557 -3.00 -22.71 -9.36
CA LEU A 557 -4.31 -23.06 -9.89
C LEU A 557 -4.60 -24.53 -9.56
N VAL A 558 -5.72 -24.79 -8.89
CA VAL A 558 -6.25 -26.14 -8.63
C VAL A 558 -7.38 -26.44 -9.60
N THR A 559 -7.26 -27.52 -10.38
CA THR A 559 -8.36 -27.99 -11.24
C THR A 559 -9.13 -29.09 -10.50
N VAL A 560 -10.45 -28.97 -10.47
CA VAL A 560 -11.33 -29.95 -9.81
C VAL A 560 -12.26 -30.56 -10.84
N SER A 561 -12.26 -31.89 -10.91
CA SER A 561 -13.17 -32.63 -11.79
C SER A 561 -14.55 -32.84 -11.16
N PHE A 562 -15.55 -33.03 -12.02
CA PHE A 562 -16.87 -33.45 -11.58
C PHE A 562 -16.80 -34.79 -10.81
N PRO A 563 -17.43 -34.90 -9.62
CA PRO A 563 -17.39 -36.14 -8.85
C PRO A 563 -18.00 -37.32 -9.62
N SER A 564 -17.34 -38.47 -9.53
CA SER A 564 -17.79 -39.72 -10.15
C SER A 564 -18.05 -40.77 -9.08
N THR A 565 -18.94 -41.72 -9.37
CA THR A 565 -19.13 -42.90 -8.53
C THR A 565 -18.66 -44.12 -9.30
N ASP A 566 -17.77 -44.89 -8.70
CA ASP A 566 -17.39 -46.19 -9.22
C ASP A 566 -18.50 -47.19 -8.86
N ASP A 567 -19.23 -47.65 -9.88
CA ASP A 567 -20.35 -48.59 -9.73
C ASP A 567 -19.93 -49.94 -9.12
N SER A 568 -18.64 -50.31 -9.22
CA SER A 568 -18.12 -51.56 -8.65
C SER A 568 -17.85 -51.47 -7.15
N THR A 569 -17.37 -50.33 -6.66
CA THR A 569 -17.04 -50.10 -5.24
C THR A 569 -18.12 -49.33 -4.50
N LYS A 570 -19.10 -48.75 -5.21
CA LYS A 570 -20.11 -47.80 -4.72
C LYS A 570 -19.49 -46.62 -3.95
N LYS A 571 -18.23 -46.29 -4.23
CA LYS A 571 -17.54 -45.14 -3.65
C LYS A 571 -17.53 -44.01 -4.65
N SER A 572 -17.69 -42.79 -4.16
CA SER A 572 -17.58 -41.59 -4.96
C SER A 572 -16.21 -40.95 -4.75
N SER A 573 -15.64 -40.38 -5.80
CA SER A 573 -14.37 -39.68 -5.76
C SER A 573 -14.34 -38.56 -6.78
N PHE A 574 -13.40 -37.63 -6.60
CA PHE A 574 -13.09 -36.60 -7.59
C PHE A 574 -11.58 -36.50 -7.75
N GLN A 575 -11.14 -36.12 -8.94
CA GLN A 575 -9.74 -35.81 -9.21
C GLN A 575 -9.45 -34.34 -9.00
N VAL A 576 -8.25 -34.07 -8.48
CA VAL A 576 -7.63 -32.75 -8.42
C VAL A 576 -6.24 -32.74 -9.04
N THR A 577 -5.85 -31.62 -9.63
CA THR A 577 -4.49 -31.34 -10.10
C THR A 577 -4.09 -29.91 -9.73
N GLN A 578 -2.78 -29.62 -9.73
CA GLN A 578 -2.27 -28.27 -9.55
C GLN A 578 -1.22 -27.89 -10.60
N LYS A 579 -1.15 -26.60 -10.90
CA LYS A 579 -0.07 -25.94 -11.64
C LYS A 579 0.04 -24.49 -11.19
N ARG A 580 1.15 -23.79 -11.47
CA ARG A 580 1.22 -22.34 -11.24
C ARG A 580 0.13 -21.61 -12.04
N TYR A 581 -0.60 -20.70 -11.39
CA TYR A 581 -1.45 -19.75 -12.09
C TYR A 581 -0.58 -18.60 -12.64
N ILE A 582 -0.80 -18.25 -13.91
CA ILE A 582 -0.13 -17.13 -14.57
C ILE A 582 -1.18 -16.38 -15.38
N PHE A 583 -1.28 -15.07 -15.17
CA PHE A 583 -2.24 -14.23 -15.90
C PHE A 583 -1.99 -14.25 -17.40
N SER A 584 -0.72 -14.22 -17.81
CA SER A 584 -0.28 -14.19 -19.20
C SER A 584 -0.42 -15.55 -19.93
N GLY A 585 -1.50 -16.31 -19.69
CA GLY A 585 -1.68 -17.65 -20.24
C GLY A 585 -1.70 -17.74 -21.77
N LEU A 586 -1.89 -16.62 -22.49
CA LEU A 586 -1.89 -16.56 -23.95
C LEU A 586 -0.57 -16.05 -24.55
N VAL A 587 0.33 -15.45 -23.76
CA VAL A 587 1.58 -14.85 -24.28
C VAL A 587 2.78 -15.35 -23.50
N ASP A 588 3.95 -15.39 -24.14
CA ASP A 588 5.20 -15.64 -23.43
C ASP A 588 5.86 -14.30 -23.05
N PRO A 589 5.70 -13.81 -21.81
CA PRO A 589 6.29 -12.55 -21.38
C PRO A 589 7.83 -12.56 -21.43
N LEU A 590 8.47 -13.71 -21.16
CA LEU A 590 9.93 -13.82 -21.10
C LEU A 590 10.58 -13.69 -22.48
N SER A 591 9.88 -14.10 -23.55
CA SER A 591 10.37 -13.97 -24.93
C SER A 591 10.69 -12.54 -25.39
N THR A 592 10.21 -11.53 -24.65
CA THR A 592 10.30 -10.11 -25.03
C THR A 592 11.18 -9.28 -24.11
N VAL A 593 11.72 -9.88 -23.05
CA VAL A 593 12.54 -9.22 -22.04
C VAL A 593 13.93 -9.84 -22.05
N PRO A 594 15.01 -9.05 -22.26
CA PRO A 594 16.37 -9.56 -22.13
C PRO A 594 16.62 -10.11 -20.72
N GLU A 595 17.10 -11.35 -20.60
CA GLU A 595 17.37 -12.03 -19.31
C GLU A 595 18.24 -11.18 -18.36
N LYS A 596 19.22 -10.45 -18.90
CA LYS A 596 20.11 -9.55 -18.15
C LYS A 596 19.40 -8.39 -17.43
N LEU A 597 18.16 -8.06 -17.81
CA LEU A 597 17.37 -7.01 -17.19
C LEU A 597 16.41 -7.55 -16.13
N ILE A 598 16.26 -8.87 -16.02
CA ILE A 598 15.43 -9.51 -15.00
C ILE A 598 16.26 -9.62 -13.72
N PRO A 599 15.85 -8.98 -12.61
CA PRO A 599 16.58 -9.11 -11.35
C PRO A 599 16.63 -10.58 -10.90
N PRO A 600 17.82 -11.14 -10.62
CA PRO A 600 17.94 -12.53 -10.18
C PRO A 600 17.15 -12.85 -8.90
N VAL A 601 16.92 -11.83 -8.07
CA VAL A 601 16.18 -11.91 -6.81
C VAL A 601 14.71 -12.32 -6.99
N LEU A 602 14.12 -12.09 -8.18
CA LEU A 602 12.74 -12.52 -8.48
C LEU A 602 12.60 -14.05 -8.52
N ASN A 603 13.70 -14.79 -8.65
CA ASN A 603 13.72 -16.26 -8.71
C ASN A 603 12.75 -16.81 -9.78
N VAL A 604 12.75 -16.19 -10.97
CA VAL A 604 11.86 -16.58 -12.08
C VAL A 604 12.22 -18.01 -12.51
N PRO A 605 11.28 -18.98 -12.42
CA PRO A 605 11.56 -20.36 -12.77
C PRO A 605 11.77 -20.50 -14.28
N LYS A 606 12.73 -21.35 -14.67
CA LYS A 606 12.95 -21.71 -16.08
C LYS A 606 11.73 -22.39 -16.70
N ASP A 607 11.05 -23.22 -15.91
CA ASP A 607 9.81 -23.87 -16.29
C ASP A 607 8.78 -23.71 -15.14
N PRO A 608 7.89 -22.70 -15.23
CA PRO A 608 6.86 -22.47 -14.22
C PRO A 608 5.91 -23.66 -14.00
N SER A 609 5.81 -24.58 -14.97
CA SER A 609 4.92 -25.75 -14.89
C SER A 609 5.41 -26.81 -13.90
N THR A 610 6.66 -26.70 -13.45
CA THR A 610 7.31 -27.62 -12.50
C THR A 610 7.18 -27.22 -11.03
N GLN A 611 6.65 -26.02 -10.74
CA GLN A 611 6.46 -25.55 -9.37
C GLN A 611 5.24 -26.21 -8.74
N THR A 612 5.42 -26.84 -7.58
CA THR A 612 4.34 -27.38 -6.75
C THR A 612 4.23 -26.65 -5.42
N TRP A 613 3.04 -26.72 -4.84
CA TRP A 613 2.71 -26.23 -3.51
C TRP A 613 2.18 -27.36 -2.64
N ALA A 614 2.44 -27.26 -1.34
CA ALA A 614 1.74 -28.01 -0.30
C ALA A 614 0.35 -27.39 -0.09
N ILE A 615 -0.68 -27.93 -0.73
CA ILE A 615 -2.02 -27.32 -0.73
C ILE A 615 -2.91 -27.98 0.33
N PRO A 616 -3.43 -27.21 1.32
CA PRO A 616 -4.50 -27.65 2.20
C PRO A 616 -5.83 -27.38 1.49
N LEU A 617 -6.28 -28.33 0.66
CA LEU A 617 -7.52 -28.24 -0.09
C LEU A 617 -8.72 -28.31 0.84
N THR A 618 -9.37 -27.16 1.06
CA THR A 618 -10.66 -27.09 1.76
C THR A 618 -11.78 -27.34 0.76
N PHE A 619 -12.74 -28.21 1.08
CA PHE A 619 -13.90 -28.43 0.20
C PHE A 619 -15.16 -28.81 0.96
N ALA A 620 -16.32 -28.54 0.36
CA ALA A 620 -17.61 -29.04 0.80
C ALA A 620 -18.45 -29.54 -0.38
N LEU A 621 -19.37 -30.45 -0.11
CA LEU A 621 -20.25 -31.05 -1.12
C LEU A 621 -21.60 -30.34 -1.14
N PHE A 622 -22.09 -30.03 -2.34
CA PHE A 622 -23.41 -29.43 -2.58
C PHE A 622 -24.21 -30.28 -3.57
N SER A 623 -25.49 -30.49 -3.33
CA SER A 623 -26.36 -31.29 -4.20
C SER A 623 -27.75 -30.66 -4.33
N ASN A 624 -28.38 -30.82 -5.49
CA ASN A 624 -29.76 -30.43 -5.77
C ASN A 624 -30.73 -31.64 -5.77
N HIS A 625 -30.31 -32.80 -5.25
CA HIS A 625 -31.05 -34.05 -5.40
C HIS A 625 -32.48 -33.97 -4.81
N THR A 626 -32.67 -33.10 -3.81
CA THR A 626 -33.97 -32.88 -3.16
C THR A 626 -34.80 -31.76 -3.82
N GLY A 627 -34.41 -31.27 -5.00
CA GLY A 627 -35.04 -30.13 -5.68
C GLY A 627 -34.73 -28.77 -5.05
N LYS A 628 -33.85 -28.73 -4.05
CA LYS A 628 -33.27 -27.54 -3.45
C LYS A 628 -31.80 -27.77 -3.21
N VAL A 629 -30.97 -26.88 -3.72
CA VAL A 629 -29.52 -26.95 -3.55
C VAL A 629 -29.17 -26.70 -2.07
N LYS A 630 -28.34 -27.56 -1.50
CA LYS A 630 -27.84 -27.43 -0.13
C LYS A 630 -26.49 -28.10 0.03
N ARG A 631 -25.74 -27.65 1.05
CA ARG A 631 -24.54 -28.35 1.52
C ARG A 631 -24.93 -29.70 2.12
N VAL A 632 -24.26 -30.76 1.72
CA VAL A 632 -24.51 -32.15 2.15
C VAL A 632 -23.33 -32.80 2.88
N SER A 633 -22.26 -32.04 3.12
CA SER A 633 -21.12 -32.45 3.95
C SER A 633 -20.68 -31.33 4.89
N ASP A 634 -19.89 -31.70 5.90
CA ASP A 634 -19.08 -30.72 6.61
C ASP A 634 -17.86 -30.31 5.76
N PRO A 635 -17.34 -29.09 5.94
CA PRO A 635 -16.09 -28.68 5.31
C PRO A 635 -14.96 -29.65 5.70
N THR A 636 -14.22 -30.12 4.70
CA THR A 636 -13.14 -31.10 4.85
C THR A 636 -11.84 -30.54 4.30
N VAL A 637 -10.70 -30.98 4.86
CA VAL A 637 -9.36 -30.58 4.40
C VAL A 637 -8.58 -31.79 3.91
N PHE A 638 -8.13 -31.75 2.66
CA PHE A 638 -7.26 -32.73 2.02
C PHE A 638 -5.90 -32.11 1.67
N GLU A 639 -4.80 -32.78 2.01
CA GLU A 639 -3.44 -32.25 1.81
C GLU A 639 -2.78 -32.91 0.60
N PHE A 640 -2.19 -32.13 -0.29
CA PHE A 640 -1.43 -32.69 -1.41
C PHE A 640 -0.33 -31.76 -1.95
N PHE A 641 0.67 -32.38 -2.61
CA PHE A 641 1.95 -31.73 -2.97
C PHE A 641 2.36 -31.93 -4.44
N THR A 642 1.60 -32.69 -5.24
CA THR A 642 2.03 -33.12 -6.59
C THR A 642 1.14 -32.54 -7.68
N HIS A 643 1.70 -32.36 -8.88
CA HIS A 643 0.97 -31.89 -10.06
C HIS A 643 -0.05 -32.90 -10.61
N GLY A 644 0.20 -34.19 -10.40
CA GLY A 644 -0.54 -35.27 -11.05
C GLY A 644 -2.00 -35.32 -10.62
N PRO A 645 -2.87 -35.98 -11.40
CA PRO A 645 -4.23 -36.25 -10.95
C PRO A 645 -4.21 -37.06 -9.67
N ILE A 646 -4.74 -36.49 -8.59
CA ILE A 646 -4.92 -37.16 -7.32
C ILE A 646 -6.39 -37.48 -7.17
N GLN A 647 -6.69 -38.75 -6.93
CA GLN A 647 -8.03 -39.19 -6.57
C GLN A 647 -8.29 -38.88 -5.09
N VAL A 648 -9.33 -38.12 -4.82
CA VAL A 648 -9.82 -37.83 -3.48
C VAL A 648 -11.08 -38.67 -3.25
N ASP A 649 -10.95 -39.69 -2.40
CA ASP A 649 -12.05 -40.57 -2.04
C ASP A 649 -13.02 -39.87 -1.07
N LEU A 650 -14.32 -39.91 -1.38
CA LEU A 650 -15.37 -39.40 -0.50
C LEU A 650 -15.82 -40.48 0.48
N ALA A 651 -16.14 -40.06 1.71
CA ALA A 651 -16.54 -40.97 2.78
C ALA A 651 -17.85 -41.72 2.50
N THR A 652 -18.72 -41.16 1.64
CA THR A 652 -20.03 -41.72 1.30
C THR A 652 -20.29 -41.62 -0.19
N GLN A 653 -21.14 -42.50 -0.70
CA GLN A 653 -21.71 -42.35 -2.05
C GLN A 653 -22.51 -41.06 -2.14
N ILE A 654 -22.34 -40.30 -3.22
CA ILE A 654 -23.02 -39.02 -3.42
C ILE A 654 -24.02 -39.08 -4.59
N PRO A 655 -25.10 -38.28 -4.56
CA PRO A 655 -25.99 -38.12 -5.72
C PRO A 655 -25.24 -37.67 -6.98
N LYS A 656 -25.74 -38.04 -8.16
CA LYS A 656 -25.10 -37.76 -9.46
C LYS A 656 -24.99 -36.26 -9.81
N ASP A 657 -25.75 -35.41 -9.14
CA ASP A 657 -25.81 -33.96 -9.30
C ASP A 657 -25.04 -33.21 -8.18
N THR A 658 -24.12 -33.90 -7.51
CA THR A 658 -23.31 -33.31 -6.45
C THR A 658 -22.07 -32.62 -7.02
N ILE A 659 -21.84 -31.37 -6.61
CA ILE A 659 -20.64 -30.59 -6.91
C ILE A 659 -19.74 -30.54 -5.69
N VAL A 660 -18.43 -30.60 -5.92
CA VAL A 660 -17.41 -30.27 -4.93
C VAL A 660 -17.13 -28.77 -5.05
N LEU A 661 -17.49 -28.00 -4.03
CA LEU A 661 -17.05 -26.61 -3.90
C LEU A 661 -15.69 -26.61 -3.17
N ALA A 662 -14.61 -26.53 -3.95
CA ALA A 662 -13.25 -26.43 -3.45
C ALA A 662 -12.84 -24.98 -3.12
N ASN A 663 -11.79 -24.86 -2.31
CA ASN A 663 -11.46 -23.63 -1.57
C ASN A 663 -12.68 -23.11 -0.80
N TYR A 664 -13.32 -23.98 -0.01
CA TYR A 664 -14.54 -23.64 0.74
C TYR A 664 -14.26 -22.47 1.69
N GLY A 665 -15.13 -21.44 1.65
CA GLY A 665 -14.91 -20.18 2.37
C GLY A 665 -13.78 -19.30 1.83
N LYS A 666 -13.19 -19.66 0.67
CA LYS A 666 -12.06 -18.98 0.03
C LYS A 666 -10.92 -18.72 1.01
N SER A 667 -10.58 -19.72 1.84
CA SER A 667 -9.58 -19.59 2.91
C SER A 667 -8.14 -19.77 2.43
N GLY A 668 -7.91 -20.49 1.33
CA GLY A 668 -6.58 -20.76 0.77
C GLY A 668 -6.15 -19.81 -0.35
N VAL A 669 -4.85 -19.67 -0.53
CA VAL A 669 -4.21 -18.80 -1.54
C VAL A 669 -4.08 -19.53 -2.87
N TYR A 670 -5.22 -19.94 -3.44
CA TYR A 670 -5.25 -20.65 -4.72
C TYR A 670 -6.58 -20.46 -5.44
N ARG A 671 -6.50 -20.39 -6.77
CA ARG A 671 -7.67 -20.34 -7.64
C ARG A 671 -8.18 -21.75 -7.95
N VAL A 672 -9.49 -21.87 -8.16
CA VAL A 672 -10.13 -23.16 -8.45
C VAL A 672 -10.78 -23.13 -9.83
N GLN A 673 -10.27 -23.94 -10.74
CA GLN A 673 -10.87 -24.16 -12.05
C GLN A 673 -11.80 -25.37 -12.03
N TYR A 674 -13.02 -25.14 -12.49
CA TYR A 674 -14.02 -26.16 -12.75
C TYR A 674 -14.20 -26.35 -14.25
N ASP A 675 -14.63 -27.54 -14.66
CA ASP A 675 -15.06 -27.77 -16.04
C ASP A 675 -16.36 -27.02 -16.39
N GLU A 676 -16.61 -26.78 -17.68
CA GLU A 676 -17.77 -26.00 -18.15
C GLU A 676 -19.12 -26.60 -17.71
N ARG A 677 -19.22 -27.94 -17.60
CA ARG A 677 -20.44 -28.59 -17.10
C ARG A 677 -20.69 -28.21 -15.65
N THR A 678 -19.67 -28.23 -14.80
CA THR A 678 -19.77 -27.75 -13.41
C THR A 678 -20.15 -26.26 -13.35
N LEU A 679 -19.55 -25.41 -14.20
CA LEU A 679 -19.89 -23.98 -14.27
C LEU A 679 -21.36 -23.76 -14.66
N HIS A 680 -21.91 -24.56 -15.59
CA HIS A 680 -23.33 -24.50 -15.95
C HIS A 680 -24.26 -24.87 -14.79
N TYR A 681 -23.94 -25.90 -14.01
CA TYR A 681 -24.72 -26.20 -12.80
C TYR A 681 -24.66 -25.07 -11.79
N LEU A 682 -23.49 -24.47 -11.57
CA LEU A 682 -23.33 -23.33 -10.65
C LEU A 682 -24.18 -22.14 -11.10
N LEU A 683 -24.17 -21.82 -12.41
CA LEU A 683 -25.05 -20.79 -12.99
C LEU A 683 -26.54 -21.10 -12.79
N GLU A 684 -26.95 -22.34 -13.05
CA GLU A 684 -28.35 -22.77 -12.85
C GLU A 684 -28.78 -22.61 -11.38
N TRP A 685 -27.94 -23.05 -10.45
CA TRP A 685 -28.21 -22.98 -9.02
C TRP A 685 -28.28 -21.53 -8.52
N LEU A 686 -27.33 -20.67 -8.94
CA LEU A 686 -27.32 -19.26 -8.58
C LEU A 686 -28.48 -18.46 -9.18
N ARG A 687 -28.96 -18.83 -10.37
CA ARG A 687 -30.18 -18.24 -10.95
C ARG A 687 -31.43 -18.62 -10.17
N ALA A 688 -31.49 -19.86 -9.68
CA ALA A 688 -32.63 -20.34 -8.90
C ALA A 688 -32.66 -19.73 -7.49
N ASP A 689 -31.51 -19.65 -6.82
CA ASP A 689 -31.33 -19.02 -5.52
C ASP A 689 -29.92 -18.43 -5.41
N ILE A 690 -29.80 -17.11 -5.54
CA ILE A 690 -28.52 -16.41 -5.46
C ILE A 690 -27.84 -16.61 -4.09
N ASN A 691 -28.58 -16.95 -3.04
CA ASN A 691 -28.04 -17.11 -1.68
C ASN A 691 -27.69 -18.56 -1.32
N VAL A 692 -27.67 -19.47 -2.31
CA VAL A 692 -27.23 -20.86 -2.12
C VAL A 692 -25.80 -20.97 -1.60
N PHE A 693 -24.93 -20.05 -2.01
CA PHE A 693 -23.56 -19.88 -1.52
C PHE A 693 -23.44 -18.59 -0.72
N SER A 694 -22.50 -18.53 0.22
CA SER A 694 -22.17 -17.32 0.96
C SER A 694 -21.63 -16.21 0.04
N ALA A 695 -21.68 -14.95 0.49
CA ALA A 695 -21.14 -13.82 -0.26
C ALA A 695 -19.67 -14.00 -0.65
N VAL A 696 -18.86 -14.56 0.26
CA VAL A 696 -17.43 -14.85 0.04
C VAL A 696 -17.24 -15.88 -1.08
N GLU A 697 -18.03 -16.96 -1.06
CA GLU A 697 -17.96 -17.99 -2.10
C GLU A 697 -18.39 -17.47 -3.48
N ARG A 698 -19.45 -16.65 -3.53
CA ARG A 698 -19.91 -16.03 -4.78
C ARG A 698 -18.89 -15.05 -5.34
N ALA A 699 -18.34 -14.17 -4.51
CA ALA A 699 -17.29 -13.25 -4.90
C ALA A 699 -16.04 -13.99 -5.39
N GLY A 700 -15.63 -15.03 -4.67
CA GLY A 700 -14.48 -15.85 -5.05
C GLY A 700 -14.67 -16.63 -6.35
N LEU A 701 -15.88 -17.15 -6.59
CA LEU A 701 -16.22 -17.82 -7.86
C LEU A 701 -16.22 -16.83 -9.02
N LEU A 702 -16.81 -15.64 -8.83
CA LEU A 702 -16.81 -14.57 -9.83
C LEU A 702 -15.37 -14.18 -10.20
N SER A 703 -14.52 -13.95 -9.21
CA SER A 703 -13.11 -13.60 -9.43
C SER A 703 -12.34 -14.68 -10.20
N ASP A 704 -12.52 -15.96 -9.85
CA ASP A 704 -11.84 -17.07 -10.54
C ASP A 704 -12.31 -17.18 -12.01
N VAL A 705 -13.62 -17.12 -12.26
CA VAL A 705 -14.18 -17.18 -13.62
C VAL A 705 -13.61 -16.08 -14.50
N PHE A 706 -13.55 -14.84 -14.00
CA PHE A 706 -12.98 -13.72 -14.76
C PHE A 706 -11.47 -13.83 -14.93
N SER A 707 -10.74 -14.32 -13.93
CA SER A 707 -9.31 -14.60 -14.03
C SER A 707 -9.00 -15.60 -15.15
N PHE A 708 -9.76 -16.71 -15.22
CA PHE A 708 -9.63 -17.69 -16.31
C PHE A 708 -10.08 -17.16 -17.66
N THR A 709 -11.05 -16.25 -17.67
CA THR A 709 -11.48 -15.56 -18.88
C THR A 709 -10.33 -14.74 -19.45
N TYR A 710 -9.78 -13.79 -18.69
CA TYR A 710 -8.74 -12.89 -19.18
C TYR A 710 -7.40 -13.57 -19.46
N SER A 711 -7.07 -14.64 -18.73
CA SER A 711 -5.89 -15.46 -19.00
C SER A 711 -6.03 -16.38 -20.22
N GLY A 712 -7.25 -16.52 -20.76
CA GLY A 712 -7.55 -17.40 -21.91
C GLY A 712 -7.66 -18.88 -21.55
N GLN A 713 -7.83 -19.19 -20.26
CA GLN A 713 -8.03 -20.54 -19.75
C GLN A 713 -9.50 -21.00 -19.77
N LEU A 714 -10.45 -20.06 -19.93
CA LEU A 714 -11.86 -20.32 -20.21
C LEU A 714 -12.11 -20.19 -21.72
N SER A 715 -12.65 -21.24 -22.33
CA SER A 715 -12.87 -21.28 -23.80
C SER A 715 -14.11 -20.48 -24.21
N ASP A 716 -15.21 -20.59 -23.46
CA ASP A 716 -16.43 -19.83 -23.70
C ASP A 716 -16.51 -18.57 -22.81
N VAL A 717 -16.23 -17.40 -23.40
CA VAL A 717 -16.34 -16.10 -22.72
C VAL A 717 -17.76 -15.77 -22.26
N THR A 718 -18.79 -16.36 -22.88
CA THR A 718 -20.18 -16.06 -22.54
C THR A 718 -20.54 -16.56 -21.15
N ILE A 719 -19.89 -17.62 -20.65
CA ILE A 719 -20.06 -18.10 -19.27
C ILE A 719 -19.76 -16.98 -18.27
N ALA A 720 -18.67 -16.22 -18.46
CA ALA A 720 -18.32 -15.11 -17.59
C ALA A 720 -19.35 -13.97 -17.64
N LEU A 721 -19.89 -13.68 -18.84
CA LEU A 721 -20.94 -12.68 -19.02
C LEU A 721 -22.26 -13.09 -18.34
N GLU A 722 -22.59 -14.39 -18.36
CA GLU A 722 -23.74 -14.95 -17.61
C GLU A 722 -23.55 -14.84 -16.09
N PHE A 723 -22.32 -15.03 -15.58
CA PHE A 723 -22.01 -14.78 -14.17
C PHE A 723 -22.21 -13.30 -13.81
N MET A 724 -21.80 -12.37 -14.69
CA MET A 724 -22.07 -10.94 -14.50
C MET A 724 -23.56 -10.62 -14.48
N LYS A 725 -24.37 -11.28 -15.30
CA LYS A 725 -25.83 -11.09 -15.34
C LYS A 725 -26.52 -11.44 -14.03
N LEU A 726 -26.00 -12.42 -13.27
CA LEU A 726 -26.53 -12.78 -11.95
C LEU A 726 -26.61 -11.60 -10.98
N MET A 727 -25.79 -10.58 -11.18
CA MET A 727 -25.73 -9.39 -10.32
C MET A 727 -27.06 -8.61 -10.30
N GLU A 728 -27.98 -8.81 -11.25
CA GLU A 728 -29.36 -8.29 -11.18
C GLU A 728 -30.13 -8.71 -9.92
N HIS A 729 -29.70 -9.81 -9.29
CA HIS A 729 -30.32 -10.38 -8.10
C HIS A 729 -29.43 -10.28 -6.85
N GLU A 730 -28.24 -9.68 -6.96
CA GLU A 730 -27.27 -9.61 -5.87
C GLU A 730 -27.45 -8.36 -4.99
N GLU A 731 -27.28 -8.52 -3.68
CA GLU A 731 -27.42 -7.44 -2.68
C GLU A 731 -26.16 -7.27 -1.80
N SER A 732 -25.23 -8.23 -1.84
CA SER A 732 -24.03 -8.23 -1.02
C SER A 732 -23.02 -7.18 -1.47
N THR A 733 -22.54 -6.39 -0.52
CA THR A 733 -21.51 -5.38 -0.75
C THR A 733 -20.20 -5.99 -1.27
N ILE A 734 -19.86 -7.16 -0.75
CA ILE A 734 -18.61 -7.87 -1.08
C ILE A 734 -18.64 -8.34 -2.54
N VAL A 735 -19.76 -8.95 -2.95
CA VAL A 735 -19.93 -9.47 -4.32
C VAL A 735 -20.00 -8.33 -5.33
N TRP A 736 -20.71 -7.23 -5.01
CA TRP A 736 -20.72 -6.03 -5.84
C TRP A 736 -19.34 -5.39 -5.98
N GLY A 737 -18.55 -5.35 -4.91
CA GLY A 737 -17.16 -4.90 -4.94
C GLY A 737 -16.33 -5.66 -5.97
N THR A 738 -16.40 -7.00 -5.95
CA THR A 738 -15.75 -7.85 -6.95
C THR A 738 -16.31 -7.62 -8.35
N ALA A 739 -17.64 -7.61 -8.52
CA ALA A 739 -18.26 -7.47 -9.84
C ALA A 739 -17.90 -6.16 -10.54
N ILE A 740 -17.88 -5.04 -9.80
CA ILE A 740 -17.51 -3.74 -10.35
C ILE A 740 -16.05 -3.71 -10.79
N ARG A 741 -15.15 -4.37 -10.06
CA ARG A 741 -13.75 -4.54 -10.50
C ARG A 741 -13.71 -5.27 -11.85
N GLU A 742 -14.44 -6.37 -11.99
CA GLU A 742 -14.48 -7.12 -13.25
C GLU A 742 -15.13 -6.32 -14.39
N PHE A 743 -16.18 -5.53 -14.11
CA PHE A 743 -16.76 -4.61 -15.11
C PHE A 743 -15.73 -3.58 -15.57
N ARG A 744 -14.95 -3.02 -14.65
CA ARG A 744 -13.88 -2.07 -14.99
C ARG A 744 -12.78 -2.73 -15.82
N THR A 745 -12.37 -3.96 -15.50
CA THR A 745 -11.38 -4.71 -16.30
C THR A 745 -11.91 -5.02 -17.70
N LEU A 746 -13.17 -5.44 -17.83
CA LEU A 746 -13.81 -5.68 -19.12
C LEU A 746 -13.89 -4.37 -19.94
N LYS A 747 -14.35 -3.27 -19.34
CA LYS A 747 -14.38 -1.95 -19.98
C LYS A 747 -13.00 -1.47 -20.39
N LYS A 748 -11.99 -1.67 -19.54
CA LYS A 748 -10.58 -1.37 -19.84
C LYS A 748 -10.12 -2.11 -21.08
N ALA A 749 -10.29 -3.44 -21.12
CA ALA A 749 -9.90 -4.26 -22.26
C ALA A 749 -10.57 -3.82 -23.58
N PHE A 750 -11.78 -3.26 -23.50
CA PHE A 750 -12.55 -2.75 -24.66
C PHE A 750 -12.53 -1.23 -24.85
N ALA A 751 -11.69 -0.47 -24.14
CA ALA A 751 -11.74 1.00 -24.09
C ALA A 751 -11.75 1.70 -25.46
N HIS A 752 -11.05 1.13 -26.45
CA HIS A 752 -10.94 1.66 -27.82
C HIS A 752 -11.65 0.78 -28.87
N HIS A 753 -12.60 -0.06 -28.46
CA HIS A 753 -13.38 -0.94 -29.33
C HIS A 753 -14.86 -0.55 -29.33
N PRO A 754 -15.60 -0.69 -30.46
CA PRO A 754 -17.03 -0.33 -30.52
C PRO A 754 -17.92 -1.00 -29.46
N SER A 755 -17.54 -2.18 -28.98
CA SER A 755 -18.25 -2.88 -27.90
C SER A 755 -18.19 -2.17 -26.54
N TYR A 756 -17.32 -1.17 -26.34
CA TYR A 756 -17.27 -0.40 -25.10
C TYR A 756 -18.65 0.16 -24.72
N GLY A 757 -19.34 0.77 -25.69
CA GLY A 757 -20.68 1.32 -25.47
C GLY A 757 -21.74 0.25 -25.18
N LEU A 758 -21.58 -0.97 -25.73
CA LEU A 758 -22.47 -2.10 -25.43
C LEU A 758 -22.26 -2.60 -23.99
N ILE A 759 -21.00 -2.69 -23.55
CA ILE A 759 -20.64 -3.08 -22.18
C ILE A 759 -21.19 -2.06 -21.18
N GLN A 760 -21.07 -0.76 -21.47
CA GLN A 760 -21.65 0.30 -20.63
C GLN A 760 -23.18 0.18 -20.50
N GLN A 761 -23.88 -0.11 -21.61
CA GLN A 761 -25.33 -0.29 -21.57
C GLN A 761 -25.73 -1.54 -20.78
N PHE A 762 -25.01 -2.64 -20.96
CA PHE A 762 -25.22 -3.87 -20.20
C PHE A 762 -25.03 -3.64 -18.70
N GLU A 763 -23.93 -2.98 -18.31
CA GLU A 763 -23.66 -2.60 -16.91
C GLU A 763 -24.74 -1.66 -16.34
N GLN A 764 -25.27 -0.73 -17.13
CA GLN A 764 -26.38 0.14 -16.69
C GLN A 764 -27.65 -0.66 -16.36
N ASN A 765 -27.99 -1.66 -17.18
CA ASN A 765 -29.17 -2.51 -16.96
C ASN A 765 -28.96 -3.43 -15.74
N VAL A 766 -27.86 -4.19 -15.77
CA VAL A 766 -26.97 -4.50 -14.65
C VAL A 766 -27.39 -4.01 -13.25
N ILE A 767 -26.91 -2.79 -13.00
CA ILE A 767 -26.97 -2.09 -11.72
C ILE A 767 -28.33 -1.43 -11.46
N HIS A 768 -29.20 -1.30 -12.47
CA HIS A 768 -30.39 -0.43 -12.42
C HIS A 768 -31.26 -0.69 -11.19
N LYS A 769 -31.60 -1.97 -10.98
CA LYS A 769 -32.47 -2.41 -9.88
C LYS A 769 -31.84 -2.12 -8.53
N MET A 770 -30.55 -2.40 -8.37
CA MET A 770 -29.88 -2.20 -7.09
C MET A 770 -29.65 -0.71 -6.79
N VAL A 771 -29.31 0.10 -7.80
CA VAL A 771 -29.23 1.57 -7.68
C VAL A 771 -30.57 2.19 -7.27
N LYS A 772 -31.68 1.72 -7.85
CA LYS A 772 -33.03 2.14 -7.46
C LYS A 772 -33.37 1.73 -6.02
N SER A 773 -32.92 0.55 -5.59
CA SER A 773 -33.15 0.02 -4.24
C SER A 773 -32.32 0.73 -3.16
N ILE A 774 -31.04 1.02 -3.43
CA ILE A 774 -30.12 1.61 -2.46
C ILE A 774 -30.36 3.10 -2.23
N GLY A 775 -30.78 3.81 -3.28
CA GLY A 775 -31.14 5.23 -3.25
C GLY A 775 -30.01 6.18 -2.84
N TRP A 776 -30.34 7.46 -2.72
CA TRP A 776 -29.41 8.54 -2.33
C TRP A 776 -29.36 8.81 -0.82
N VAL A 777 -30.44 8.47 -0.12
CA VAL A 777 -30.66 8.78 1.30
C VAL A 777 -30.78 7.48 2.09
N GLU A 778 -30.41 7.52 3.36
CA GLU A 778 -30.62 6.41 4.28
C GLU A 778 -32.11 6.16 4.53
N THR A 779 -32.48 4.89 4.69
CA THR A 779 -33.85 4.43 4.91
C THR A 779 -33.91 3.47 6.10
N SER A 780 -35.12 3.12 6.56
CA SER A 780 -35.31 2.12 7.62
C SER A 780 -34.78 0.72 7.25
N LYS A 781 -34.56 0.43 5.96
CA LYS A 781 -33.91 -0.81 5.50
C LYS A 781 -32.41 -0.82 5.76
N ASP A 782 -31.82 0.33 6.07
CA ASP A 782 -30.38 0.44 6.32
C ASP A 782 -30.03 0.18 7.80
N THR A 783 -30.99 0.26 8.73
CA THR A 783 -30.70 0.34 10.17
C THR A 783 -29.98 -0.90 10.73
N SER A 784 -30.20 -2.10 10.18
CA SER A 784 -29.54 -3.33 10.63
C SER A 784 -28.20 -3.62 9.94
N GLN A 785 -27.87 -2.91 8.85
CA GLN A 785 -26.62 -3.10 8.08
C GLN A 785 -26.08 -1.74 7.61
N HIS A 786 -26.16 -0.73 8.49
CA HIS A 786 -25.97 0.68 8.14
C HIS A 786 -24.63 0.89 7.42
N HIS A 787 -23.56 0.36 8.01
CA HIS A 787 -22.22 0.50 7.48
C HIS A 787 -22.07 -0.13 6.08
N MET A 788 -22.37 -1.42 5.93
CA MET A 788 -22.22 -2.14 4.66
C MET A 788 -23.08 -1.53 3.55
N ARG A 789 -24.31 -1.12 3.87
CA ARG A 789 -25.20 -0.48 2.89
C ARG A 789 -24.74 0.92 2.52
N ALA A 790 -24.13 1.68 3.42
CA ALA A 790 -23.51 2.97 3.10
C ALA A 790 -22.32 2.81 2.15
N LEU A 791 -21.44 1.82 2.39
CA LEU A 791 -20.34 1.48 1.49
C LEU A 791 -20.87 1.12 0.10
N LEU A 792 -21.88 0.25 0.04
CA LEU A 792 -22.50 -0.17 -1.21
C LEU A 792 -23.18 1.01 -1.95
N ARG A 793 -23.82 1.92 -1.22
CA ARG A 793 -24.43 3.14 -1.78
C ARG A 793 -23.39 4.01 -2.49
N GLY A 794 -22.29 4.32 -1.80
CA GLY A 794 -21.22 5.13 -2.39
C GLY A 794 -20.64 4.47 -3.63
N LEU A 795 -20.37 3.17 -3.55
CA LEU A 795 -19.82 2.38 -4.65
C LEU A 795 -20.76 2.33 -5.87
N LEU A 796 -22.03 1.97 -5.69
CA LEU A 796 -22.99 1.83 -6.79
C LEU A 796 -23.41 3.16 -7.42
N LEU A 797 -23.63 4.20 -6.62
CA LEU A 797 -23.98 5.51 -7.18
C LEU A 797 -22.83 6.07 -8.02
N GLN A 798 -21.60 5.90 -7.54
CA GLN A 798 -20.41 6.30 -8.29
C GLN A 798 -20.26 5.51 -9.58
N GLU A 799 -20.42 4.18 -9.53
CA GLU A 799 -20.31 3.36 -10.75
C GLU A 799 -21.46 3.65 -11.72
N ALA A 800 -22.68 3.90 -11.24
CA ALA A 800 -23.81 4.28 -12.07
C ALA A 800 -23.58 5.62 -12.80
N VAL A 801 -22.95 6.59 -12.13
CA VAL A 801 -22.51 7.83 -12.81
C VAL A 801 -21.49 7.51 -13.89
N ARG A 802 -20.49 6.68 -13.61
CA ARG A 802 -19.42 6.34 -14.58
C ARG A 802 -19.90 5.50 -15.76
N SER A 803 -20.87 4.63 -15.55
CA SER A 803 -21.42 3.77 -16.59
C SER A 803 -22.37 4.51 -17.53
N GLY A 804 -22.82 5.72 -17.18
CA GLY A 804 -23.73 6.53 -17.99
C GLY A 804 -25.20 6.45 -17.59
N HIS A 805 -25.53 5.95 -16.39
CA HIS A 805 -26.91 5.75 -15.96
C HIS A 805 -27.68 7.08 -15.82
N LYS A 806 -28.53 7.35 -16.81
CA LYS A 806 -29.17 8.67 -17.05
C LYS A 806 -29.90 9.24 -15.83
N LYS A 807 -30.68 8.42 -15.11
CA LYS A 807 -31.45 8.89 -13.94
C LYS A 807 -30.53 9.29 -12.78
N THR A 808 -29.49 8.50 -12.51
CA THR A 808 -28.50 8.81 -11.45
C THR A 808 -27.74 10.08 -11.79
N ILE A 809 -27.29 10.23 -13.04
CA ILE A 809 -26.59 11.43 -13.49
C ILE A 809 -27.45 12.68 -13.32
N ALA A 810 -28.72 12.64 -13.74
CA ALA A 810 -29.62 13.78 -13.59
C ALA A 810 -29.75 14.21 -12.12
N THR A 811 -30.02 13.26 -11.22
CA THR A 811 -30.10 13.55 -9.78
C THR A 811 -28.78 14.05 -9.19
N ALA A 812 -27.65 13.46 -9.61
CA ALA A 812 -26.33 13.88 -9.16
C ALA A 812 -26.03 15.33 -9.58
N LEU A 813 -26.38 15.72 -10.81
CA LEU A 813 -26.20 17.07 -11.32
C LEU A 813 -27.12 18.09 -10.64
N ASP A 814 -28.36 17.70 -10.30
CA ASP A 814 -29.27 18.55 -9.52
C ASP A 814 -28.69 18.84 -8.12
N TYR A 815 -28.16 17.81 -7.44
CA TYR A 815 -27.45 18.01 -6.18
C TYR A 815 -26.17 18.83 -6.34
N PHE A 816 -25.38 18.59 -7.39
CA PHE A 816 -24.16 19.35 -7.64
C PHE A 816 -24.46 20.84 -7.83
N LYS A 817 -25.53 21.16 -8.56
CA LYS A 817 -26.00 22.54 -8.73
C LYS A 817 -26.34 23.19 -7.39
N LEU A 818 -27.04 22.47 -6.50
CA LEU A 818 -27.33 22.96 -5.16
C LEU A 818 -26.07 23.24 -4.33
N LEU A 819 -25.03 22.40 -4.47
CA LEU A 819 -23.72 22.64 -3.84
C LEU A 819 -23.07 23.92 -4.37
N MET A 820 -23.07 24.15 -5.69
CA MET A 820 -22.52 25.36 -6.30
C MET A 820 -23.27 26.62 -5.87
N GLU A 821 -24.59 26.54 -5.67
CA GLU A 821 -25.43 27.64 -5.19
C GLU A 821 -25.29 27.90 -3.67
N GLY A 822 -24.43 27.15 -2.97
CA GLY A 822 -24.23 27.25 -1.52
C GLY A 822 -25.39 26.69 -0.68
N LYS A 823 -26.32 25.95 -1.29
CA LYS A 823 -27.50 25.36 -0.65
C LYS A 823 -27.22 23.94 -0.15
N LYS A 824 -26.12 23.76 0.60
CA LYS A 824 -25.67 22.46 1.12
C LYS A 824 -26.71 21.81 2.04
N ASP A 825 -27.48 22.63 2.75
CA ASP A 825 -28.63 22.22 3.58
C ASP A 825 -29.73 21.49 2.81
N LYS A 826 -29.79 21.67 1.49
CA LYS A 826 -30.76 21.00 0.60
C LYS A 826 -30.21 19.72 -0.05
N VAL A 827 -28.96 19.37 0.22
CA VAL A 827 -28.31 18.16 -0.28
C VAL A 827 -28.33 17.12 0.85
N ASP A 828 -29.49 16.50 1.03
CA ASP A 828 -29.73 15.48 2.05
C ASP A 828 -29.20 14.11 1.59
N VAL A 829 -27.88 13.96 1.51
CA VAL A 829 -27.22 12.72 1.08
C VAL A 829 -26.10 12.36 2.05
N THR A 830 -25.77 11.08 2.11
CA THR A 830 -24.65 10.62 2.93
C THR A 830 -23.31 11.09 2.36
N ALA A 831 -22.29 11.19 3.21
CA ALA A 831 -20.93 11.48 2.78
C ALA A 831 -20.40 10.45 1.76
N ASP A 832 -20.85 9.19 1.83
CA ASP A 832 -20.55 8.14 0.85
C ASP A 832 -21.11 8.46 -0.56
N ALA A 833 -22.29 9.10 -0.65
CA ALA A 833 -22.91 9.47 -1.92
C ALA A 833 -22.33 10.78 -2.52
N LEU A 834 -21.71 11.64 -1.70
CA LEU A 834 -21.17 12.93 -2.14
C LEU A 834 -20.10 12.79 -3.23
N THR A 835 -19.29 11.74 -3.19
CA THR A 835 -18.29 11.51 -4.25
C THR A 835 -18.95 11.30 -5.61
N ALA A 836 -20.09 10.61 -5.68
CA ALA A 836 -20.82 10.42 -6.94
C ALA A 836 -21.36 11.75 -7.51
N ILE A 837 -21.78 12.67 -6.63
CA ILE A 837 -22.24 14.02 -7.01
C ILE A 837 -21.10 14.84 -7.61
N LEU A 838 -19.94 14.86 -6.93
CA LEU A 838 -18.76 15.60 -7.40
C LEU A 838 -18.22 15.03 -8.72
N VAL A 839 -18.14 13.69 -8.82
CA VAL A 839 -17.74 13.00 -10.05
C VAL A 839 -18.71 13.33 -11.19
N ALA A 840 -20.03 13.30 -10.96
CA ALA A 840 -21.01 13.67 -11.99
C ALA A 840 -20.84 15.12 -12.44
N GLY A 841 -20.63 16.05 -11.49
CA GLY A 841 -20.41 17.47 -11.76
C GLY A 841 -19.20 17.73 -12.64
N VAL A 842 -18.11 16.99 -12.46
CA VAL A 842 -16.89 17.11 -13.30
C VAL A 842 -17.00 16.33 -14.61
N MET A 843 -17.59 15.13 -14.60
CA MET A 843 -17.70 14.28 -15.80
C MET A 843 -18.66 14.83 -16.85
N TYR A 844 -19.80 15.38 -16.40
CA TYR A 844 -20.91 15.80 -17.25
C TYR A 844 -21.15 17.31 -17.24
N GLY A 845 -20.36 18.06 -16.45
CA GLY A 845 -20.41 19.51 -16.38
C GLY A 845 -19.50 20.22 -17.39
N ASP A 846 -19.42 21.53 -17.24
CA ASP A 846 -18.52 22.39 -18.00
C ASP A 846 -17.24 22.74 -17.21
N GLU A 847 -16.41 23.62 -17.77
CA GLU A 847 -15.19 24.07 -17.10
C GLU A 847 -15.47 24.86 -15.80
N ALA A 848 -16.64 25.49 -15.67
CA ALA A 848 -16.99 26.20 -14.43
C ALA A 848 -17.23 25.21 -13.28
N ASN A 849 -17.82 24.06 -13.56
CA ASN A 849 -17.93 22.98 -12.56
C ASN A 849 -16.56 22.47 -12.11
N TYR A 850 -15.63 22.23 -13.05
CA TYR A 850 -14.26 21.83 -12.74
C TYR A 850 -13.56 22.88 -11.86
N GLU A 851 -13.63 24.15 -12.25
CA GLU A 851 -12.99 25.23 -11.51
C GLU A 851 -13.59 25.36 -10.10
N TRP A 852 -14.91 25.21 -9.95
CA TRP A 852 -15.54 25.21 -8.63
C TRP A 852 -14.98 24.10 -7.72
N VAL A 853 -14.84 22.86 -8.22
CA VAL A 853 -14.27 21.75 -7.46
C VAL A 853 -12.81 22.01 -7.10
N LEU A 854 -12.03 22.57 -8.03
CA LEU A 854 -10.64 22.95 -7.78
C LEU A 854 -10.55 24.01 -6.66
N GLN A 855 -11.43 25.01 -6.67
CA GLN A 855 -11.50 26.00 -5.60
C GLN A 855 -11.90 25.38 -4.26
N GLN A 856 -12.81 24.39 -4.24
CA GLN A 856 -13.11 23.67 -3.00
C GLN A 856 -11.90 22.91 -2.45
N HIS A 857 -11.09 22.29 -3.32
CA HIS A 857 -9.84 21.64 -2.91
C HIS A 857 -8.84 22.64 -2.29
N LEU A 858 -8.63 23.78 -2.96
CA LEU A 858 -7.68 24.80 -2.51
C LEU A 858 -8.11 25.45 -1.19
N ASN A 859 -9.41 25.63 -0.97
CA ASN A 859 -9.96 26.27 0.23
C ASN A 859 -10.18 25.32 1.41
N SER A 860 -10.33 24.01 1.16
CA SER A 860 -10.51 23.06 2.26
C SER A 860 -9.25 22.96 3.12
N THR A 861 -9.45 22.73 4.42
CA THR A 861 -8.38 22.52 5.40
C THR A 861 -8.48 21.13 6.05
N PHE A 862 -9.36 20.27 5.54
CA PHE A 862 -9.56 18.90 6.02
C PHE A 862 -9.15 17.92 4.93
N ALA A 863 -8.16 17.07 5.19
CA ALA A 863 -7.57 16.24 4.16
C ALA A 863 -8.54 15.24 3.50
N PRO A 864 -9.45 14.56 4.23
CA PRO A 864 -10.43 13.68 3.58
C PRO A 864 -11.31 14.39 2.54
N GLU A 865 -11.66 15.67 2.76
CA GLU A 865 -12.35 16.46 1.74
C GLU A 865 -11.44 16.81 0.56
N LYS A 866 -10.19 17.22 0.82
CA LYS A 866 -9.22 17.50 -0.25
C LYS A 866 -9.03 16.31 -1.17
N SER A 867 -8.84 15.11 -0.63
CA SER A 867 -8.68 13.87 -1.41
C SER A 867 -9.92 13.57 -2.24
N ARG A 868 -11.13 13.80 -1.70
CA ARG A 868 -12.39 13.64 -2.44
C ARG A 868 -12.49 14.59 -3.63
N TYR A 869 -12.08 15.86 -3.47
CA TYR A 869 -12.06 16.82 -4.57
C TYR A 869 -11.02 16.45 -5.64
N LEU A 870 -9.82 16.03 -5.25
CA LEU A 870 -8.80 15.54 -6.20
C LEU A 870 -9.31 14.35 -7.03
N PHE A 871 -9.96 13.39 -6.36
CA PHE A 871 -10.58 12.26 -7.03
C PHE A 871 -11.67 12.69 -8.03
N ALA A 872 -12.49 13.68 -7.68
CA ALA A 872 -13.49 14.22 -8.59
C ALA A 872 -12.87 14.95 -9.79
N LEU A 873 -11.83 15.77 -9.59
CA LEU A 873 -11.12 16.47 -10.67
C LEU A 873 -10.54 15.49 -11.70
N ALA A 874 -9.98 14.37 -11.22
CA ALA A 874 -9.43 13.32 -12.06
C ALA A 874 -10.47 12.65 -12.97
N SER A 875 -11.76 12.77 -12.66
CA SER A 875 -12.84 12.13 -13.43
C SER A 875 -13.18 12.81 -14.76
N SER A 876 -12.63 14.00 -15.03
CA SER A 876 -12.94 14.73 -16.27
C SER A 876 -12.64 13.89 -17.54
N PRO A 877 -13.56 13.80 -18.51
CA PRO A 877 -13.31 13.17 -19.81
C PRO A 877 -12.58 14.09 -20.80
N VAL A 878 -12.29 15.33 -20.40
CA VAL A 878 -11.73 16.34 -21.28
C VAL A 878 -10.20 16.38 -21.11
N SER A 879 -9.46 16.01 -22.16
CA SER A 879 -7.99 15.83 -22.09
C SER A 879 -7.23 17.07 -21.61
N TYR A 880 -7.67 18.30 -21.95
CA TYR A 880 -6.98 19.50 -21.44
C TYR A 880 -7.20 19.72 -19.93
N LEU A 881 -8.36 19.33 -19.39
CA LEU A 881 -8.62 19.39 -17.94
C LEU A 881 -7.90 18.27 -17.19
N GLN A 882 -7.78 17.09 -17.80
CA GLN A 882 -6.92 16.01 -17.29
C GLN A 882 -5.46 16.46 -17.22
N MET A 883 -4.93 17.08 -18.28
CA MET A 883 -3.57 17.62 -18.28
C MET A 883 -3.41 18.74 -17.24
N ARG A 884 -4.37 19.67 -17.13
CA ARG A 884 -4.37 20.69 -16.04
C ARG A 884 -4.33 20.05 -14.66
N THR A 885 -5.04 18.94 -14.45
CA THR A 885 -5.07 18.20 -13.18
C THR A 885 -3.72 17.54 -12.90
N LEU A 886 -3.10 16.91 -13.91
CA LEU A 886 -1.76 16.32 -13.80
C LEU A 886 -0.69 17.38 -13.55
N ASP A 887 -0.77 18.54 -14.22
CA ASP A 887 0.16 19.67 -14.02
C ASP A 887 0.15 20.18 -12.57
N LEU A 888 -0.94 20.02 -11.82
CA LEU A 888 -0.98 20.38 -10.39
C LEU A 888 0.05 19.58 -9.58
N THR A 889 0.37 18.34 -9.98
CA THR A 889 1.38 17.50 -9.30
C THR A 889 2.80 18.05 -9.42
N LEU A 890 3.04 18.96 -10.36
CA LEU A 890 4.32 19.65 -10.54
C LEU A 890 4.40 20.98 -9.76
N THR A 891 3.37 21.29 -8.95
CA THR A 891 3.26 22.51 -8.14
C THR A 891 3.18 22.19 -6.65
N ASP A 892 3.18 23.23 -5.81
CA ASP A 892 2.98 23.12 -4.35
C ASP A 892 1.50 23.02 -3.93
N LYS A 893 0.58 22.98 -4.90
CA LYS A 893 -0.88 22.88 -4.64
C LYS A 893 -1.31 21.47 -4.20
N ILE A 894 -0.54 20.45 -4.57
CA ILE A 894 -0.77 19.05 -4.22
C ILE A 894 0.31 18.65 -3.24
N ARG A 895 -0.07 18.01 -2.12
CA ARG A 895 0.92 17.45 -1.19
C ARG A 895 1.67 16.32 -1.89
N LYS A 896 2.97 16.19 -1.62
CA LYS A 896 3.82 15.16 -2.23
C LYS A 896 3.24 13.75 -2.09
N GLN A 897 2.60 13.48 -0.95
CA GLN A 897 1.97 12.20 -0.61
C GLN A 897 0.70 11.86 -1.42
N ASP A 898 0.12 12.83 -2.13
CA ASP A 898 -1.12 12.68 -2.93
C ASP A 898 -0.84 12.64 -4.45
N ILE A 899 0.41 12.91 -4.86
CA ILE A 899 0.80 13.01 -6.27
C ILE A 899 0.50 11.71 -7.02
N THR A 900 0.92 10.57 -6.47
CA THR A 900 0.85 9.29 -7.18
C THR A 900 -0.58 8.84 -7.39
N SER A 901 -1.40 8.90 -6.34
CA SER A 901 -2.83 8.60 -6.42
C SER A 901 -3.56 9.52 -7.38
N LEU A 902 -3.16 10.80 -7.52
CA LEU A 902 -3.79 11.70 -8.49
C LEU A 902 -3.50 11.27 -9.94
N VAL A 903 -2.26 10.87 -10.24
CA VAL A 903 -1.89 10.38 -11.58
C VAL A 903 -2.64 9.08 -11.92
N GLU A 904 -2.68 8.13 -11.00
CA GLU A 904 -3.43 6.86 -11.15
C GLU A 904 -4.92 7.11 -11.37
N ASN A 905 -5.52 8.02 -10.60
CA ASN A 905 -6.92 8.38 -10.75
C ASN A 905 -7.21 8.97 -12.14
N VAL A 906 -6.34 9.83 -12.67
CA VAL A 906 -6.50 10.37 -14.04
C VAL A 906 -6.36 9.25 -15.07
N ALA A 907 -5.36 8.39 -14.92
CA ALA A 907 -5.10 7.27 -15.83
C ALA A 907 -6.29 6.29 -15.91
N SER A 908 -6.98 6.09 -14.78
CA SER A 908 -8.04 5.08 -14.63
C SER A 908 -9.46 5.62 -14.83
N SER A 909 -9.65 6.94 -14.80
CA SER A 909 -11.01 7.51 -14.77
C SER A 909 -11.76 7.43 -16.10
N THR A 910 -11.06 7.45 -17.24
CA THR A 910 -11.70 7.52 -18.57
C THR A 910 -10.91 6.73 -19.63
N PRO A 911 -11.56 6.33 -20.76
CA PRO A 911 -10.87 5.63 -21.85
C PRO A 911 -9.66 6.38 -22.42
N VAL A 912 -9.62 7.71 -22.33
CA VAL A 912 -8.50 8.54 -22.81
C VAL A 912 -7.50 8.89 -21.70
N GLY A 913 -7.86 8.68 -20.43
CA GLY A 913 -7.08 9.13 -19.27
C GLY A 913 -5.67 8.55 -19.23
N HIS A 914 -5.52 7.24 -19.49
CA HIS A 914 -4.21 6.58 -19.53
C HIS A 914 -3.29 7.13 -20.64
N LEU A 915 -3.85 7.56 -21.77
CA LEU A 915 -3.09 8.21 -22.84
C LEU A 915 -2.61 9.60 -22.39
N THR A 916 -3.47 10.38 -21.74
CA THR A 916 -3.10 11.68 -21.18
C THR A 916 -2.02 11.54 -20.11
N ALA A 917 -2.15 10.56 -19.21
CA ALA A 917 -1.17 10.28 -18.16
C ALA A 917 0.17 9.80 -18.75
N TRP A 918 0.15 8.94 -19.76
CA TRP A 918 1.34 8.52 -20.50
C TRP A 918 2.08 9.71 -21.12
N ILE A 919 1.35 10.62 -21.77
CA ILE A 919 1.92 11.79 -22.43
C ILE A 919 2.50 12.76 -21.39
N PHE A 920 1.78 13.00 -20.31
CA PHE A 920 2.27 13.79 -19.18
C PHE A 920 3.57 13.21 -18.60
N LEU A 921 3.61 11.89 -18.40
CA LEU A 921 4.78 11.20 -17.87
C LEU A 921 5.98 11.37 -18.78
N MET A 922 5.80 11.21 -20.09
CA MET A 922 6.88 11.36 -21.05
C MET A 922 7.34 12.81 -21.23
N ASP A 923 6.42 13.76 -21.27
CA ASP A 923 6.75 15.19 -21.45
C ASP A 923 7.43 15.80 -20.21
N ASN A 924 7.26 15.19 -19.03
CA ASN A 924 7.79 15.69 -17.76
C ASN A 924 8.74 14.72 -17.05
N TRP A 925 9.31 13.75 -17.77
CA TRP A 925 10.11 12.66 -17.19
C TRP A 925 11.22 13.16 -16.26
N ALA A 926 11.96 14.21 -16.65
CA ALA A 926 13.06 14.77 -15.84
C ALA A 926 12.60 15.32 -14.47
N ALA A 927 11.35 15.79 -14.36
CA ALA A 927 10.77 16.23 -13.09
C ALA A 927 10.21 15.04 -12.30
N ILE A 928 9.51 14.12 -12.98
CA ILE A 928 8.87 12.94 -12.38
C ILE A 928 9.90 11.94 -11.86
N ALA A 929 11.04 11.79 -12.52
CA ALA A 929 12.13 10.91 -12.06
C ALA A 929 12.69 11.32 -10.69
N LYS A 930 12.45 12.56 -10.23
CA LYS A 930 12.80 13.03 -8.88
C LYS A 930 11.78 12.62 -7.82
N TRP A 931 10.60 12.13 -8.21
CA TRP A 931 9.59 11.64 -7.27
C TRP A 931 10.07 10.40 -6.52
N LYS A 932 11.04 9.67 -7.07
CA LYS A 932 11.72 8.57 -6.38
C LYS A 932 12.33 8.98 -5.04
N ASP A 933 12.71 10.25 -4.89
CA ASP A 933 13.38 10.77 -3.69
C ASP A 933 12.40 10.93 -2.50
N TYR A 934 11.10 10.69 -2.69
CA TYR A 934 10.08 10.76 -1.63
C TYR A 934 8.90 9.80 -1.80
N ASN A 935 8.76 9.10 -2.93
CA ASN A 935 7.72 8.08 -3.17
C ASN A 935 8.12 7.13 -4.31
N MET A 936 9.14 6.32 -4.07
CA MET A 936 9.69 5.41 -5.08
C MET A 936 8.71 4.28 -5.48
N THR A 937 8.12 3.59 -4.50
CA THR A 937 7.14 2.52 -4.73
C THR A 937 5.96 3.04 -5.57
N GLY A 938 5.48 4.25 -5.28
CA GLY A 938 4.40 4.87 -6.03
C GLY A 938 4.76 5.21 -7.49
N LEU A 939 6.02 5.53 -7.81
CA LEU A 939 6.43 5.77 -9.20
C LEU A 939 6.37 4.48 -10.04
N GLY A 940 6.83 3.35 -9.48
CA GLY A 940 6.72 2.04 -10.13
C GLY A 940 5.26 1.65 -10.37
N ALA A 941 4.40 1.82 -9.37
CA ALA A 941 2.97 1.52 -9.46
C ALA A 941 2.28 2.29 -10.60
N ILE A 942 2.54 3.61 -10.72
CA ILE A 942 1.99 4.44 -11.81
C ILE A 942 2.39 3.90 -13.18
N ILE A 943 3.68 3.55 -13.36
CA ILE A 943 4.20 3.10 -14.65
C ILE A 943 3.57 1.75 -15.04
N GLN A 944 3.52 0.81 -14.10
CA GLN A 944 2.84 -0.48 -14.29
C GLN A 944 1.37 -0.26 -14.67
N ASP A 945 0.67 0.62 -13.94
CA ASP A 945 -0.75 0.88 -14.09
C ASP A 945 -1.12 1.55 -15.43
N ILE A 946 -0.31 2.51 -15.88
CA ILE A 946 -0.46 3.18 -17.19
C ILE A 946 -0.16 2.20 -18.32
N ILE A 947 1.00 1.53 -18.30
CA ILE A 947 1.40 0.62 -19.37
C ILE A 947 0.42 -0.54 -19.46
N GLY A 948 -0.02 -1.09 -18.32
CA GLY A 948 -1.00 -2.17 -18.21
C GLY A 948 -2.39 -1.84 -18.75
N LYS A 949 -2.67 -0.58 -19.12
CA LYS A 949 -3.91 -0.11 -19.77
C LYS A 949 -3.83 -0.02 -21.29
N PHE A 950 -2.70 -0.32 -21.90
CA PHE A 950 -2.59 -0.30 -23.36
C PHE A 950 -3.35 -1.47 -23.99
N THR A 951 -4.40 -1.14 -24.73
CA THR A 951 -5.22 -2.12 -25.47
C THR A 951 -4.99 -2.10 -26.98
N ASN A 952 -3.89 -1.51 -27.44
CA ASN A 952 -3.47 -1.60 -28.84
C ASN A 952 -1.98 -1.94 -28.94
N SER A 953 -1.60 -2.63 -30.02
CA SER A 953 -0.24 -3.11 -30.23
C SER A 953 0.78 -1.98 -30.39
N TYR A 954 0.38 -0.83 -30.93
CA TYR A 954 1.27 0.32 -31.13
C TYR A 954 1.84 0.85 -29.81
N LEU A 955 0.98 1.13 -28.82
CA LEU A 955 1.41 1.64 -27.51
C LEU A 955 2.26 0.63 -26.74
N VAL A 956 1.92 -0.66 -26.84
CA VAL A 956 2.73 -1.74 -26.26
C VAL A 956 4.13 -1.77 -26.89
N SER A 957 4.22 -1.69 -28.21
CA SER A 957 5.51 -1.62 -28.91
C SER A 957 6.29 -0.36 -28.58
N GLU A 958 5.62 0.78 -28.40
CA GLU A 958 6.26 2.04 -28.02
C GLU A 958 6.86 1.97 -26.60
N ALA A 959 6.12 1.45 -25.63
CA ALA A 959 6.64 1.26 -24.27
C ALA A 959 7.82 0.26 -24.22
N GLN A 960 7.73 -0.85 -24.97
CA GLN A 960 8.86 -1.78 -25.13
C GLN A 960 10.09 -1.06 -25.70
N ARG A 961 9.91 -0.28 -26.76
CA ARG A 961 10.99 0.44 -27.44
C ARG A 961 11.69 1.45 -26.52
N LEU A 962 10.91 2.15 -25.70
CA LEU A 962 11.40 3.21 -24.81
C LEU A 962 12.10 2.62 -23.58
N PHE A 963 11.44 1.74 -22.85
CA PHE A 963 11.94 1.27 -21.55
C PHE A 963 12.86 0.05 -21.65
N VAL A 964 12.52 -0.93 -22.49
CA VAL A 964 13.22 -2.22 -22.52
C VAL A 964 14.34 -2.20 -23.55
N ASP A 965 14.06 -1.74 -24.76
CA ASP A 965 15.06 -1.68 -25.83
C ASP A 965 16.04 -0.49 -25.65
N ARG A 966 15.76 0.43 -24.71
CA ARG A 966 16.54 1.64 -24.37
C ARG A 966 16.95 2.45 -25.60
N LYS A 967 16.04 2.63 -26.57
CA LYS A 967 16.34 3.33 -27.83
C LYS A 967 16.29 4.86 -27.75
N ASP A 968 16.01 5.41 -26.58
CA ASP A 968 16.12 6.85 -26.30
C ASP A 968 17.26 7.08 -25.29
N PRO A 969 18.44 7.55 -25.73
CA PRO A 969 19.58 7.76 -24.84
C PRO A 969 19.36 8.89 -23.82
N ASP A 970 18.39 9.78 -24.05
CA ASP A 970 18.06 10.87 -23.14
C ASP A 970 17.08 10.41 -22.03
N LEU A 971 16.45 9.25 -22.19
CA LEU A 971 15.54 8.66 -21.21
C LEU A 971 16.31 7.79 -20.20
N ILE A 972 16.73 8.39 -19.09
CA ILE A 972 17.33 7.66 -17.97
C ILE A 972 16.21 6.99 -17.15
N VAL A 973 16.13 5.66 -17.25
CA VAL A 973 15.17 4.81 -16.52
C VAL A 973 15.90 4.17 -15.35
N PRO A 974 15.47 4.40 -14.09
CA PRO A 974 16.00 3.68 -12.95
C PRO A 974 15.82 2.16 -13.09
N ASP A 975 16.85 1.37 -12.80
CA ASP A 975 16.80 -0.09 -13.00
C ASP A 975 15.69 -0.75 -12.14
N ASN A 976 15.38 -0.18 -10.98
CA ASN A 976 14.35 -0.66 -10.07
C ASN A 976 12.90 -0.50 -10.56
N ILE A 977 12.62 0.38 -11.53
CA ILE A 977 11.27 0.47 -12.11
C ILE A 977 11.04 -0.51 -13.26
N MET A 978 12.07 -1.27 -13.67
CA MET A 978 11.97 -2.19 -14.80
C MET A 978 10.99 -3.34 -14.54
N VAL A 979 10.91 -3.85 -13.30
CA VAL A 979 9.95 -4.90 -12.93
C VAL A 979 8.51 -4.42 -13.15
N ALA A 980 8.20 -3.19 -12.74
CA ALA A 980 6.90 -2.56 -12.96
C ALA A 980 6.57 -2.40 -14.46
N VAL A 981 7.56 -2.02 -15.28
CA VAL A 981 7.42 -1.98 -16.74
C VAL A 981 7.11 -3.36 -17.31
N PHE A 982 7.83 -4.40 -16.88
CA PHE A 982 7.62 -5.78 -17.36
C PHE A 982 6.22 -6.29 -17.01
N LYS A 983 5.77 -6.08 -15.76
CA LYS A 983 4.41 -6.39 -15.31
C LYS A 983 3.36 -5.67 -16.16
N GLY A 984 3.54 -4.37 -16.41
CA GLY A 984 2.64 -3.59 -17.26
C GLY A 984 2.56 -4.11 -18.71
N LEU A 985 3.71 -4.45 -19.31
CA LEU A 985 3.78 -5.01 -20.66
C LEU A 985 3.16 -6.42 -20.75
N GLU A 986 3.37 -7.26 -19.74
CA GLU A 986 2.74 -8.58 -19.60
C GLU A 986 1.22 -8.45 -19.63
N THR A 987 0.65 -7.60 -18.76
CA THR A 987 -0.79 -7.36 -18.69
C THR A 987 -1.36 -6.88 -20.03
N SER A 988 -0.75 -5.87 -20.65
CA SER A 988 -1.27 -5.29 -21.88
C SER A 988 -1.21 -6.23 -23.06
N ARG A 989 -0.13 -7.01 -23.21
CA ARG A 989 -0.03 -8.02 -24.27
C ARG A 989 -1.07 -9.11 -24.11
N GLN A 990 -1.26 -9.58 -22.88
CA GLN A 990 -2.28 -10.57 -22.57
C GLN A 990 -3.68 -10.07 -22.94
N LEU A 991 -4.05 -8.85 -22.50
CA LEU A 991 -5.36 -8.28 -22.78
C LEU A 991 -5.59 -7.99 -24.27
N VAL A 992 -4.58 -7.49 -24.99
CA VAL A 992 -4.66 -7.27 -26.46
C VAL A 992 -4.91 -8.60 -27.18
N LYS A 993 -4.18 -9.65 -26.82
CA LYS A 993 -4.35 -10.98 -27.43
C LYS A 993 -5.72 -11.58 -27.11
N TRP A 994 -6.11 -11.53 -25.85
CA TRP A 994 -7.42 -12.02 -25.38
C TRP A 994 -8.57 -11.30 -26.11
N GLN A 995 -8.58 -9.96 -26.12
CA GLN A 995 -9.62 -9.17 -26.80
C GLN A 995 -9.72 -9.55 -28.28
N GLY A 996 -8.58 -9.72 -28.95
CA GLY A 996 -8.53 -10.14 -30.35
C GLY A 996 -9.26 -11.45 -30.63
N MET A 997 -9.23 -12.38 -29.67
CA MET A 997 -9.89 -13.69 -29.77
C MET A 997 -11.40 -13.60 -29.51
N VAL A 998 -11.83 -12.82 -28.51
CA VAL A 998 -13.22 -12.91 -28.00
C VAL A 998 -14.15 -11.77 -28.45
N LYS A 999 -13.62 -10.71 -29.07
CA LYS A 999 -14.40 -9.48 -29.37
C LYS A 999 -15.70 -9.70 -30.15
N ALA A 1000 -15.74 -10.70 -31.04
CA ALA A 1000 -16.92 -11.02 -31.83
C ALA A 1000 -18.03 -11.67 -30.97
N ASP A 1001 -17.66 -12.66 -30.16
CA ASP A 1001 -18.59 -13.38 -29.28
C ASP A 1001 -19.14 -12.48 -28.19
N VAL A 1002 -18.29 -11.64 -27.58
CA VAL A 1002 -18.71 -10.62 -26.62
C VAL A 1002 -19.71 -9.65 -27.24
N ALA A 1003 -19.44 -9.14 -28.45
CA ALA A 1003 -20.35 -8.23 -29.13
C ALA A 1003 -21.69 -8.89 -29.49
N ALA A 1004 -21.67 -10.15 -29.95
CA ALA A 1004 -22.87 -10.90 -30.30
C ALA A 1004 -23.74 -11.19 -29.07
N TRP A 1005 -23.13 -11.63 -27.97
CA TRP A 1005 -23.84 -11.89 -26.71
C TRP A 1005 -24.46 -10.60 -26.16
N LEU A 1006 -23.69 -9.50 -26.11
CA LEU A 1006 -24.19 -8.22 -25.59
C LEU A 1006 -25.38 -7.68 -26.39
N ARG A 1007 -25.35 -7.74 -27.73
CA ARG A 1007 -26.48 -7.29 -28.55
C ARG A 1007 -27.75 -8.09 -28.26
N LYS A 1008 -27.62 -9.43 -28.23
CA LYS A 1008 -28.74 -10.32 -27.92
C LYS A 1008 -29.33 -10.00 -26.54
N GLU A 1009 -28.48 -9.77 -25.54
CA GLU A 1009 -28.93 -9.49 -24.18
C GLU A 1009 -29.58 -8.11 -24.05
N LEU A 1010 -29.02 -7.08 -24.71
CA LEU A 1010 -29.61 -5.75 -24.74
C LEU A 1010 -31.00 -5.74 -25.41
N ASP A 1011 -31.20 -6.52 -26.48
CA ASP A 1011 -32.53 -6.69 -27.09
C ASP A 1011 -33.57 -7.27 -26.10
N ILE A 1012 -33.13 -8.17 -25.21
CA ILE A 1012 -33.99 -8.76 -24.16
C ILE A 1012 -34.35 -7.72 -23.10
N PHE A 1013 -33.39 -6.90 -22.68
CA PHE A 1013 -33.64 -5.79 -21.75
C PHE A 1013 -34.61 -4.78 -22.35
N ASP A 1014 -34.42 -4.38 -23.60
CA ASP A 1014 -35.28 -3.41 -24.29
C ASP A 1014 -36.72 -3.95 -24.42
N ALA A 1015 -36.88 -5.23 -24.79
CA ALA A 1015 -38.19 -5.87 -24.85
C ALA A 1015 -38.88 -5.98 -23.49
N SER A 1016 -38.12 -6.10 -22.40
CA SER A 1016 -38.64 -6.13 -21.02
C SER A 1016 -39.04 -4.73 -20.55
N ALA A 1017 -38.22 -3.72 -20.83
CA ALA A 1017 -38.49 -2.32 -20.51
C ALA A 1017 -39.68 -1.74 -21.28
N GLN A 1018 -40.01 -2.27 -22.47
CA GLN A 1018 -41.24 -1.90 -23.20
C GLN A 1018 -42.52 -2.50 -22.60
N LYS A 1019 -42.40 -3.57 -21.79
CA LYS A 1019 -43.54 -4.23 -21.13
C LYS A 1019 -43.87 -3.65 -19.76
N GLU A 1020 -42.86 -3.11 -19.06
CA GLU A 1020 -43.01 -2.33 -17.81
C GLU A 1020 -43.48 -0.90 -18.09
#